data_AF-A0A452URM6-F1
#
_entry.id   AF-A0A452URM6-F1
#
_cell.length_a   1.000
_cell.length_b   1.000
_cell.length_c   1.000
_cell.angle_alpha   90.00
_cell.angle_beta   90.00
_cell.angle_gamma   90.00
#
_symmetry.space_group_name_H-M   'P 1'
#
loop_
_entity.id
_entity.type
_entity.pdbx_description
1 polymer ?
#
loop_
_entity_poly.entity_id
_entity_poly.type
_entity_poly.pdbx_seq_one_letter_code
_entity_poly.pdbx_strand_id
1 'polypeptide(L)'
;PPPSLRTTPTLLPQAPVSRSPWPSSPCPAPWHPLYPLWCPQEEAALLNQEFAEVWGQKAKELYDPIWQNFSDPILRRVISGVRTLGPANLPVEKRQQYNSLLSNMNKIYSTARVCFYPNKTAICWSLDPELTHIMAISRNYALLLYAWEGWHNAVGTPLKPLYQNFTALSNEAYQKDGFSDTGAYWRSWYESPTFVEDLERLYHQVEPLYLHLHAYVRRALHRRYGDTYINLRGPIPAHLLGDMWAQSWDNLYDMMVPFPDKPSLDVTSTMVRKGWNTTHMFRVAEEFFTSLGLSPMPPEFWAGSMLEKPTDGREVVCHASAWDFYNRRDFRIKQCTRVTMDQLSTVHHEMGHVQYYLQYKEQPVSLRQGANPGFHEAIGDVLALSVSTPAHLYKIGLLDNVSNDMESDINFLLKMALEKIAFLPFGYLVDQWRWGVFSGRTPPSRYNFDWWYLRTKYQGICPPVARNETHFDAGAKFHVPNVTPYIRYFVSFVLQFQFHQALCKEAGQQYPLHKCDIYQSTQAGAKLRCVGGTEGQVGGGGRGRKTCLGGNWLPMGKPQGLVTDEVEARRFVEEYDRRSQVIWNEYAEANWNYNTNITTEASKILLQKNIQMANHTFKFGTWARQFDVTNFQNASIKRMIKKIQDLERAALPAKELEEYNQILLDMETTYSVASVCHPNGTCLQLEPDLTSLMATSRKYEDLLWAWKSWRDKVGRAILPFFPKYVELANKAARLNGYEDAGDSWRDMYEMPSLEQDLEQLFQELQPLYLNLHAYVRRALHRHYGPQLIDPRGPIPAHLQSGNMWAQTWSNIYDLVVPFPSAPKIDATEAMIKQGWTPKRMFEEADNFFTSLGLLPVPFEFWNKSMLEKPTDGREVVCHASAWDFYNGKDFRIKQCTTVNMEDLVVAHHEMGHIQYFMQYKDLPVTFREGANPGFHEAIGDVLALSVSTPKHLHSINVLSSESGGYEQDINFLMKMALDKIAFVPFSYLVDQWRWRVFDGSITKENYNQEWWNLRLKYQGLCPPVARSQGDFDPGAKFHVPSSVPYIRYFVGFVIQFQFHEALCQAAGHKGPLHTCDIYQSKEAGKRLADAMKLGFSKPWPEAMKLITGQSNMSASAMMNYFKPLLDWLLTENGRHGEKLGWPQYNWTPNSARSEGPFLGTGRVNFLGLDLEEQQARVELRHS
;
A
#
# COMPACT_ATOMS: atom_id res chain seq x y z
N PRO A 1 -62.64 -58.77 31.25
CA PRO A 1 -61.84 -58.66 32.49
C PRO A 1 -60.61 -59.60 32.46
N PRO A 2 -59.47 -59.27 33.11
CA PRO A 2 -59.10 -58.00 33.73
C PRO A 2 -57.79 -57.41 33.07
N PRO A 3 -56.77 -56.79 33.72
CA PRO A 3 -56.48 -55.37 33.43
C PRO A 3 -54.99 -54.92 33.35
N SER A 4 -54.80 -53.58 33.22
CA SER A 4 -53.59 -52.79 33.55
C SER A 4 -52.39 -52.89 32.58
N LEU A 5 -51.50 -51.91 32.45
CA LEU A 5 -51.21 -50.69 33.24
C LEU A 5 -51.32 -49.37 32.43
N ARG A 6 -51.38 -48.23 33.13
CA ARG A 6 -51.23 -46.87 32.57
C ARG A 6 -49.83 -46.32 32.89
N THR A 7 -49.26 -45.49 32.01
CA THR A 7 -49.00 -44.04 32.27
C THR A 7 -48.44 -43.33 31.03
N THR A 8 -48.82 -42.05 30.85
CA THR A 8 -48.20 -41.11 29.90
C THR A 8 -47.02 -40.39 30.56
N PRO A 9 -45.89 -40.15 29.86
CA PRO A 9 -44.81 -39.32 30.37
C PRO A 9 -45.26 -37.87 30.57
N THR A 10 -45.00 -37.34 31.77
CA THR A 10 -45.34 -35.98 32.19
C THR A 10 -44.46 -34.92 31.50
N LEU A 11 -45.09 -33.86 30.99
CA LEU A 11 -44.42 -32.58 30.81
C LEU A 11 -44.17 -31.97 32.20
N LEU A 12 -42.91 -31.64 32.50
CA LEU A 12 -42.53 -30.90 33.71
C LEU A 12 -42.83 -29.38 33.55
N PRO A 13 -42.97 -28.62 34.65
CA PRO A 13 -44.01 -27.58 34.69
C PRO A 13 -43.66 -26.27 33.99
N GLN A 14 -44.67 -25.64 33.40
CA GLN A 14 -44.65 -24.21 33.13
C GLN A 14 -44.76 -23.45 34.45
N ALA A 15 -43.70 -22.70 34.82
CA ALA A 15 -43.79 -21.72 35.89
C ALA A 15 -44.73 -20.57 35.47
N PRO A 16 -45.59 -20.05 36.36
CA PRO A 16 -46.64 -19.11 35.98
C PRO A 16 -46.10 -17.68 35.83
N VAL A 17 -45.65 -17.32 34.62
CA VAL A 17 -45.54 -15.91 34.23
C VAL A 17 -46.95 -15.41 33.94
N SER A 18 -47.46 -14.52 34.80
CA SER A 18 -48.78 -13.91 34.66
C SER A 18 -48.88 -13.11 33.36
N ARG A 19 -49.98 -13.27 32.63
CA ARG A 19 -50.28 -12.46 31.44
C ARG A 19 -50.77 -11.06 31.83
N SER A 20 -49.86 -10.24 32.34
CA SER A 20 -50.03 -8.78 32.37
C SER A 20 -49.82 -8.23 30.95
N PRO A 21 -50.80 -7.57 30.32
CA PRO A 21 -50.63 -6.98 29.01
C PRO A 21 -49.80 -5.68 29.13
N TRP A 22 -48.51 -5.75 28.82
CA TRP A 22 -47.65 -4.56 28.77
C TRP A 22 -47.86 -3.79 27.45
N PRO A 23 -47.97 -2.44 27.49
CA PRO A 23 -48.66 -1.70 26.44
C PRO A 23 -47.76 -1.27 25.28
N SER A 24 -48.34 -1.28 24.07
CA SER A 24 -47.83 -0.52 22.93
C SER A 24 -48.16 0.97 23.11
N SER A 25 -47.24 1.74 23.73
CA SER A 25 -47.35 3.20 23.86
C SER A 25 -45.96 3.83 24.01
N PRO A 26 -45.73 5.05 23.48
CA PRO A 26 -44.45 5.76 23.63
C PRO A 26 -44.25 6.27 25.06
N CYS A 27 -43.00 6.59 25.42
CA CYS A 27 -42.66 7.12 26.74
C CYS A 27 -43.43 8.41 27.07
N PRO A 28 -44.07 8.52 28.25
CA PRO A 28 -44.79 9.72 28.66
C PRO A 28 -43.85 10.86 29.10
N ALA A 29 -44.35 12.09 28.99
CA ALA A 29 -43.70 13.27 29.56
C ALA A 29 -43.79 13.30 31.11
N PRO A 30 -42.87 13.96 31.83
CA PRO A 30 -42.68 13.74 33.26
C PRO A 30 -43.70 14.46 34.15
N TRP A 31 -44.40 13.70 35.00
CA TRP A 31 -45.29 14.22 36.05
C TRP A 31 -45.28 13.33 37.31
N HIS A 32 -44.30 13.53 38.22
CA HIS A 32 -44.49 13.66 39.68
C HIS A 32 -43.12 13.77 40.42
N PRO A 33 -43.00 14.46 41.57
CA PRO A 33 -41.71 14.99 42.03
C PRO A 33 -41.19 14.42 43.36
N LEU A 34 -41.26 13.10 43.59
CA LEU A 34 -40.86 12.50 44.89
C LEU A 34 -39.97 11.25 44.84
N TYR A 35 -39.62 10.72 43.66
CA TYR A 35 -38.44 9.89 43.54
C TYR A 35 -37.23 10.78 43.23
N PRO A 36 -36.02 10.44 43.70
CA PRO A 36 -34.81 10.99 43.11
C PRO A 36 -34.84 10.74 41.61
N LEU A 37 -34.25 11.65 40.82
CA LEU A 37 -33.98 11.41 39.41
C LEU A 37 -32.83 10.39 39.30
N TRP A 38 -33.12 9.13 39.66
CA TRP A 38 -32.27 7.98 39.36
C TRP A 38 -31.95 8.04 37.88
N CYS A 39 -30.66 8.06 37.52
CA CYS A 39 -30.29 7.85 36.14
C CYS A 39 -30.83 6.48 35.72
N PRO A 40 -31.68 6.35 34.67
CA PRO A 40 -32.33 5.08 34.33
C PRO A 40 -31.35 3.91 34.08
N GLN A 41 -30.09 4.25 33.81
CA GLN A 41 -28.95 3.33 33.74
C GLN A 41 -28.62 2.62 35.07
N GLU A 42 -28.74 3.28 36.23
CA GLU A 42 -28.43 2.67 37.54
C GLU A 42 -29.53 1.69 37.97
N GLU A 43 -30.80 2.03 37.73
CA GLU A 43 -31.95 1.14 37.96
C GLU A 43 -31.90 -0.10 37.03
N ALA A 44 -31.66 0.10 35.73
CA ALA A 44 -31.49 -1.00 34.78
C ALA A 44 -30.29 -1.90 35.11
N ALA A 45 -29.19 -1.33 35.64
CA ALA A 45 -28.03 -2.12 36.09
C ALA A 45 -28.37 -2.99 37.31
N LEU A 46 -29.15 -2.48 38.27
CA LEU A 46 -29.59 -3.25 39.45
C LEU A 46 -30.52 -4.41 39.04
N LEU A 47 -31.49 -4.17 38.16
CA LEU A 47 -32.41 -5.21 37.66
C LEU A 47 -31.66 -6.35 36.94
N ASN A 48 -30.64 -6.01 36.14
CA ASN A 48 -29.79 -7.02 35.50
C ASN A 48 -28.92 -7.78 36.51
N GLN A 49 -28.44 -7.10 37.57
CA GLN A 49 -27.66 -7.73 38.65
C GLN A 49 -28.52 -8.65 39.52
N GLU A 50 -29.80 -8.32 39.77
CA GLU A 50 -30.76 -9.20 40.46
C GLU A 50 -31.04 -10.47 39.64
N PHE A 51 -31.24 -10.34 38.32
CA PHE A 51 -31.40 -11.50 37.43
C PHE A 51 -30.14 -12.38 37.44
N ALA A 52 -28.95 -11.78 37.35
CA ALA A 52 -27.67 -12.49 37.40
C ALA A 52 -27.44 -13.19 38.76
N GLU A 53 -27.87 -12.57 39.87
CA GLU A 53 -27.83 -13.19 41.20
C GLU A 53 -28.68 -14.47 41.26
N VAL A 54 -29.96 -14.36 40.93
CA VAL A 54 -30.93 -15.47 41.09
C VAL A 54 -30.55 -16.70 40.24
N TRP A 55 -30.10 -16.49 39.01
CA TRP A 55 -29.64 -17.60 38.16
C TRP A 55 -28.22 -18.06 38.47
N GLY A 56 -27.33 -17.14 38.85
CA GLY A 56 -25.93 -17.44 39.14
C GLY A 56 -25.72 -18.19 40.44
N GLN A 57 -26.37 -17.77 41.54
CA GLN A 57 -26.33 -18.50 42.82
C GLN A 57 -26.82 -19.94 42.63
N LYS A 58 -27.96 -20.09 41.95
CA LYS A 58 -28.57 -21.39 41.66
C LYS A 58 -27.72 -22.26 40.72
N ALA A 59 -26.98 -21.66 39.80
CA ALA A 59 -26.01 -22.37 38.97
C ALA A 59 -24.74 -22.79 39.74
N LYS A 60 -24.33 -22.02 40.76
CA LYS A 60 -23.27 -22.44 41.69
C LYS A 60 -23.72 -23.64 42.52
N GLU A 61 -24.83 -23.50 43.25
CA GLU A 61 -25.43 -24.53 44.11
C GLU A 61 -25.58 -25.89 43.42
N LEU A 62 -26.09 -25.91 42.18
CA LEU A 62 -26.43 -27.14 41.47
C LEU A 62 -25.26 -27.78 40.72
N TYR A 63 -24.26 -26.99 40.29
CA TYR A 63 -23.28 -27.47 39.30
C TYR A 63 -21.81 -27.31 39.67
N ASP A 64 -21.45 -26.50 40.70
CA ASP A 64 -20.05 -26.33 41.13
C ASP A 64 -19.27 -27.64 41.35
N PRO A 65 -19.85 -28.69 41.97
CA PRO A 65 -19.10 -29.93 42.20
C PRO A 65 -18.92 -30.82 40.96
N ILE A 66 -19.61 -30.55 39.85
CA ILE A 66 -19.76 -31.52 38.74
C ILE A 66 -19.51 -30.97 37.32
N TRP A 67 -19.61 -29.66 37.08
CA TRP A 67 -19.63 -29.10 35.72
C TRP A 67 -18.38 -29.40 34.89
N GLN A 68 -17.20 -29.50 35.52
CA GLN A 68 -15.93 -29.83 34.84
C GLN A 68 -15.91 -31.26 34.29
N ASN A 69 -16.74 -32.15 34.84
CA ASN A 69 -16.84 -33.56 34.43
C ASN A 69 -17.84 -33.78 33.28
N PHE A 70 -18.56 -32.74 32.82
CA PHE A 70 -19.48 -32.85 31.70
C PHE A 70 -18.73 -33.15 30.39
N SER A 71 -19.10 -34.24 29.72
CA SER A 71 -18.50 -34.68 28.45
C SER A 71 -18.92 -33.84 27.24
N ASP A 72 -20.02 -33.10 27.35
CA ASP A 72 -20.45 -32.11 26.35
C ASP A 72 -19.70 -30.77 26.57
N PRO A 73 -18.88 -30.31 25.60
CA PRO A 73 -18.12 -29.06 25.71
C PRO A 73 -19.01 -27.81 25.63
N ILE A 74 -20.16 -27.87 24.97
CA ILE A 74 -21.10 -26.74 24.86
C ILE A 74 -21.80 -26.54 26.21
N LEU A 75 -22.32 -27.63 26.80
CA LEU A 75 -22.92 -27.58 28.14
C LEU A 75 -21.93 -27.07 29.19
N ARG A 76 -20.67 -27.54 29.13
CA ARG A 76 -19.58 -27.07 30.00
C ARG A 76 -19.36 -25.55 29.86
N ARG A 77 -19.35 -25.01 28.63
CA ARG A 77 -19.19 -23.56 28.37
C ARG A 77 -20.38 -22.74 28.90
N VAL A 78 -21.62 -23.19 28.68
CA VAL A 78 -22.83 -22.52 29.18
C VAL A 78 -22.84 -22.44 30.71
N ILE A 79 -22.58 -23.55 31.39
CA ILE A 79 -22.57 -23.60 32.86
C ILE A 79 -21.35 -22.88 33.46
N SER A 80 -20.27 -22.69 32.69
CA SER A 80 -19.16 -21.81 33.06
C SER A 80 -19.49 -20.32 32.95
N GLY A 81 -20.42 -19.94 32.07
CA GLY A 81 -20.90 -18.56 31.96
C GLY A 81 -21.87 -18.19 33.08
N VAL A 82 -22.97 -18.95 33.23
CA VAL A 82 -24.08 -18.61 34.14
C VAL A 82 -23.65 -18.55 35.62
N ARG A 83 -22.64 -19.32 36.03
CA ARG A 83 -22.07 -19.30 37.39
C ARG A 83 -21.34 -18.01 37.79
N THR A 84 -21.09 -17.08 36.86
CA THR A 84 -20.27 -15.89 37.11
C THR A 84 -21.18 -14.68 37.35
N LEU A 85 -21.21 -14.17 38.57
CA LEU A 85 -22.16 -13.13 39.00
C LEU A 85 -21.57 -11.71 38.91
N GLY A 86 -20.25 -11.58 39.02
CA GLY A 86 -19.54 -10.31 39.07
C GLY A 86 -20.12 -9.37 40.14
N PRO A 87 -20.52 -8.12 39.79
CA PRO A 87 -21.08 -7.16 40.74
C PRO A 87 -22.28 -7.66 41.54
N ALA A 88 -23.03 -8.66 41.05
CA ALA A 88 -24.15 -9.24 41.78
C ALA A 88 -23.72 -10.01 43.06
N ASN A 89 -22.44 -10.39 43.20
CA ASN A 89 -21.91 -10.93 44.46
C ASN A 89 -21.78 -9.90 45.61
N LEU A 90 -22.04 -8.61 45.36
CA LEU A 90 -22.09 -7.57 46.38
C LEU A 90 -23.49 -7.49 47.02
N PRO A 91 -23.62 -7.12 48.31
CA PRO A 91 -24.89 -6.65 48.89
C PRO A 91 -25.50 -5.48 48.10
N VAL A 92 -26.81 -5.29 48.17
CA VAL A 92 -27.56 -4.32 47.34
C VAL A 92 -27.05 -2.88 47.52
N GLU A 93 -26.69 -2.49 48.73
CA GLU A 93 -26.11 -1.16 49.03
C GLU A 93 -24.75 -0.98 48.37
N LYS A 94 -23.94 -2.05 48.33
CA LYS A 94 -22.65 -2.06 47.62
C LYS A 94 -22.84 -2.15 46.10
N ARG A 95 -23.91 -2.77 45.58
CA ARG A 95 -24.28 -2.70 44.14
C ARG A 95 -24.67 -1.28 43.75
N GLN A 96 -25.52 -0.63 44.55
CA GLN A 96 -25.88 0.78 44.38
C GLN A 96 -24.63 1.67 44.42
N GLN A 97 -23.74 1.48 45.40
CA GLN A 97 -22.47 2.21 45.48
C GLN A 97 -21.57 1.94 44.26
N TYR A 98 -21.46 0.70 43.80
CA TYR A 98 -20.67 0.31 42.61
C TYR A 98 -21.21 0.97 41.32
N ASN A 99 -22.52 0.87 41.09
CA ASN A 99 -23.20 1.45 39.93
C ASN A 99 -23.13 2.99 39.97
N SER A 100 -23.34 3.59 41.14
CA SER A 100 -23.25 5.05 41.33
C SER A 100 -21.81 5.58 41.24
N LEU A 101 -20.79 4.82 41.67
CA LEU A 101 -19.39 5.17 41.42
C LEU A 101 -19.07 5.15 39.93
N LEU A 102 -19.49 4.12 39.20
CA LEU A 102 -19.34 4.03 37.74
C LEU A 102 -20.05 5.19 37.02
N SER A 103 -21.29 5.49 37.43
CA SER A 103 -22.11 6.61 36.95
C SER A 103 -21.43 7.96 37.19
N ASN A 104 -20.99 8.25 38.42
CA ASN A 104 -20.31 9.50 38.76
C ASN A 104 -18.95 9.64 38.06
N MET A 105 -18.19 8.56 37.91
CA MET A 105 -16.92 8.58 37.17
C MET A 105 -17.15 8.90 35.68
N ASN A 106 -18.13 8.28 35.05
CA ASN A 106 -18.53 8.59 33.67
C ASN A 106 -19.07 10.02 33.52
N LYS A 107 -19.83 10.51 34.50
CA LYS A 107 -20.36 11.88 34.52
C LYS A 107 -19.26 12.93 34.62
N ILE A 108 -18.29 12.77 35.53
CA ILE A 108 -17.13 13.66 35.65
C ILE A 108 -16.38 13.73 34.31
N TYR A 109 -16.19 12.58 33.66
CA TYR A 109 -15.54 12.50 32.37
C TYR A 109 -16.32 13.24 31.25
N SER A 110 -17.64 13.11 31.19
CA SER A 110 -18.45 13.71 30.12
C SER A 110 -18.73 15.21 30.31
N THR A 111 -18.87 15.69 31.54
CA THR A 111 -19.24 17.08 31.83
C THR A 111 -18.05 18.03 32.02
N ALA A 112 -16.82 17.51 32.10
CA ALA A 112 -15.63 18.34 32.34
C ALA A 112 -15.40 19.40 31.25
N ARG A 113 -14.78 20.52 31.65
CA ARG A 113 -14.41 21.67 30.82
C ARG A 113 -13.07 22.26 31.28
N VAL A 114 -12.33 22.88 30.37
CA VAL A 114 -11.08 23.64 30.64
C VAL A 114 -11.30 25.08 30.19
N CYS A 115 -11.04 26.07 31.04
CA CYS A 115 -11.44 27.46 30.81
C CYS A 115 -10.27 28.43 30.90
N PHE A 116 -10.09 29.28 29.87
CA PHE A 116 -9.10 30.37 29.89
C PHE A 116 -9.35 31.37 31.03
N TYR A 117 -8.26 31.84 31.64
CA TYR A 117 -8.21 32.96 32.58
C TYR A 117 -7.43 34.13 31.94
N PRO A 118 -7.70 35.40 32.29
CA PRO A 118 -8.47 35.84 33.47
C PRO A 118 -9.87 36.44 33.20
N ASN A 119 -10.21 36.87 31.97
CA ASN A 119 -11.44 37.64 31.73
C ASN A 119 -12.68 36.78 31.49
N LYS A 120 -13.71 36.97 32.32
CA LYS A 120 -14.88 36.09 32.48
C LYS A 120 -15.95 36.15 31.38
N THR A 121 -15.66 36.73 30.22
CA THR A 121 -16.33 36.35 28.95
C THR A 121 -15.68 35.06 28.41
N ALA A 122 -15.46 34.09 29.31
CA ALA A 122 -14.39 33.12 29.16
C ALA A 122 -14.78 31.98 28.22
N ILE A 123 -13.93 31.73 27.23
CA ILE A 123 -14.06 30.58 26.34
C ILE A 123 -13.64 29.34 27.14
N CYS A 124 -14.63 28.53 27.51
CA CYS A 124 -14.45 27.22 28.11
C CYS A 124 -14.57 26.13 27.03
N TRP A 125 -13.68 25.16 27.06
CA TRP A 125 -13.54 24.08 26.11
C TRP A 125 -13.98 22.75 26.71
N SER A 126 -14.79 21.99 26.00
CA SER A 126 -15.13 20.60 26.32
C SER A 126 -14.15 19.62 25.66
N LEU A 127 -14.28 18.32 25.94
CA LEU A 127 -13.44 17.32 25.29
C LEU A 127 -13.65 17.31 23.77
N ASP A 128 -14.90 17.27 23.32
CA ASP A 128 -15.30 17.26 21.90
C ASP A 128 -16.40 18.31 21.66
N PRO A 129 -16.19 19.31 20.78
CA PRO A 129 -15.08 19.37 19.82
C PRO A 129 -13.80 20.03 20.34
N GLU A 130 -13.85 20.89 21.36
CA GLU A 130 -12.83 21.94 21.48
C GLU A 130 -11.43 21.41 21.86
N LEU A 131 -11.28 20.62 22.93
CA LEU A 131 -9.95 20.13 23.36
C LEU A 131 -9.37 19.10 22.40
N THR A 132 -10.16 18.18 21.85
CA THR A 132 -9.67 17.24 20.83
C THR A 132 -9.24 17.98 19.56
N HIS A 133 -9.97 19.01 19.12
CA HIS A 133 -9.59 19.85 17.99
C HIS A 133 -8.31 20.67 18.25
N ILE A 134 -8.13 21.18 19.47
CA ILE A 134 -6.90 21.87 19.89
C ILE A 134 -5.70 20.93 19.92
N MET A 135 -5.81 19.75 20.52
CA MET A 135 -4.74 18.74 20.49
C MET A 135 -4.47 18.29 19.04
N ALA A 136 -5.52 18.12 18.24
CA ALA A 136 -5.43 17.68 16.86
C ALA A 136 -4.66 18.68 15.97
N ILE A 137 -4.91 19.99 16.09
CA ILE A 137 -4.42 20.99 15.11
C ILE A 137 -3.35 21.94 15.67
N SER A 138 -3.34 22.22 16.99
CA SER A 138 -2.38 23.18 17.56
C SER A 138 -0.95 22.63 17.53
N ARG A 139 0.01 23.48 17.14
CA ARG A 139 1.46 23.20 17.17
C ARG A 139 2.24 24.21 18.04
N ASN A 140 1.54 24.83 18.98
CA ASN A 140 2.11 25.73 19.99
C ASN A 140 2.31 24.96 21.31
N TYR A 141 3.56 24.85 21.75
CA TYR A 141 3.96 24.08 22.95
C TYR A 141 3.16 24.49 24.20
N ALA A 142 3.07 25.79 24.49
CA ALA A 142 2.40 26.29 25.69
C ALA A 142 0.88 26.06 25.65
N LEU A 143 0.26 26.16 24.47
CA LEU A 143 -1.18 25.90 24.31
C LEU A 143 -1.50 24.40 24.40
N LEU A 144 -0.69 23.54 23.78
CA LEU A 144 -0.80 22.08 23.93
C LEU A 144 -0.59 21.66 25.39
N LEU A 145 0.37 22.27 26.08
CA LEU A 145 0.67 21.95 27.47
C LEU A 145 -0.50 22.35 28.38
N TYR A 146 -1.04 23.55 28.18
CA TYR A 146 -2.21 24.04 28.90
C TYR A 146 -3.47 23.18 28.66
N ALA A 147 -3.73 22.77 27.42
CA ALA A 147 -4.84 21.89 27.09
C ALA A 147 -4.69 20.49 27.72
N TRP A 148 -3.49 19.90 27.61
CA TRP A 148 -3.17 18.60 28.16
C TRP A 148 -3.24 18.58 29.69
N GLU A 149 -2.52 19.51 30.35
CA GLU A 149 -2.51 19.63 31.81
C GLU A 149 -3.91 19.97 32.33
N GLY A 150 -4.60 20.93 31.71
CA GLY A 150 -5.95 21.34 32.08
C GLY A 150 -6.93 20.17 32.09
N TRP A 151 -6.94 19.33 31.05
CA TRP A 151 -7.80 18.14 31.01
C TRP A 151 -7.45 17.12 32.09
N HIS A 152 -6.17 16.77 32.23
CA HIS A 152 -5.74 15.75 33.17
C HIS A 152 -5.93 16.20 34.63
N ASN A 153 -5.82 17.50 34.91
CA ASN A 153 -6.09 18.06 36.24
C ASN A 153 -7.61 18.14 36.51
N ALA A 154 -8.42 18.52 35.52
CA ALA A 154 -9.88 18.63 35.66
C ALA A 154 -10.59 17.27 35.76
N VAL A 155 -10.05 16.22 35.15
CA VAL A 155 -10.69 14.88 35.10
C VAL A 155 -9.96 13.86 35.96
N GLY A 156 -8.62 13.79 35.88
CA GLY A 156 -7.84 12.80 36.63
C GLY A 156 -7.98 12.97 38.15
N THR A 157 -7.67 14.17 38.66
CA THR A 157 -7.63 14.44 40.10
C THR A 157 -8.97 14.13 40.81
N PRO A 158 -10.16 14.56 40.31
CA PRO A 158 -11.44 14.18 40.93
C PRO A 158 -11.79 12.69 40.80
N LEU A 159 -11.33 11.99 39.77
CA LEU A 159 -11.60 10.56 39.58
C LEU A 159 -10.79 9.66 40.52
N LYS A 160 -9.62 10.10 41.00
CA LYS A 160 -8.71 9.26 41.80
C LYS A 160 -9.39 8.55 43.01
N PRO A 161 -10.09 9.26 43.93
CA PRO A 161 -10.73 8.59 45.07
C PRO A 161 -11.91 7.70 44.66
N LEU A 162 -12.64 8.07 43.61
CA LEU A 162 -13.77 7.28 43.10
C LEU A 162 -13.28 5.96 42.49
N TYR A 163 -12.18 6.00 41.72
CA TYR A 163 -11.57 4.81 41.13
C TYR A 163 -10.96 3.88 42.20
N GLN A 164 -10.35 4.44 43.25
CA GLN A 164 -9.90 3.65 44.40
C GLN A 164 -11.07 2.89 45.05
N ASN A 165 -12.16 3.58 45.39
CA ASN A 165 -13.33 2.95 46.01
C ASN A 165 -13.99 1.92 45.07
N PHE A 166 -14.04 2.22 43.77
CA PHE A 166 -14.54 1.31 42.76
C PHE A 166 -13.70 0.01 42.67
N THR A 167 -12.37 0.11 42.61
CA THR A 167 -11.49 -1.06 42.44
C THR A 167 -11.59 -2.03 43.62
N ALA A 168 -11.76 -1.52 44.84
CA ALA A 168 -12.01 -2.35 46.03
C ALA A 168 -13.33 -3.14 45.93
N LEU A 169 -14.43 -2.49 45.56
CA LEU A 169 -15.74 -3.16 45.37
C LEU A 169 -15.72 -4.14 44.19
N SER A 170 -15.01 -3.81 43.12
CA SER A 170 -14.84 -4.68 41.95
C SER A 170 -14.11 -5.98 42.31
N ASN A 171 -13.01 -5.88 43.07
CA ASN A 171 -12.29 -7.06 43.54
C ASN A 171 -13.15 -7.92 44.49
N GLU A 172 -13.86 -7.31 45.45
CA GLU A 172 -14.77 -8.04 46.35
C GLU A 172 -15.86 -8.81 45.57
N ALA A 173 -16.35 -8.24 44.47
CA ALA A 173 -17.31 -8.88 43.57
C ALA A 173 -16.74 -10.13 42.89
N TYR A 174 -15.59 -10.03 42.21
CA TYR A 174 -15.04 -11.15 41.43
C TYR A 174 -14.28 -12.19 42.27
N GLN A 175 -13.82 -11.84 43.47
CA GLN A 175 -13.26 -12.80 44.43
C GLN A 175 -14.30 -13.83 44.89
N LYS A 176 -15.57 -13.44 44.97
CA LYS A 176 -16.71 -14.33 45.26
C LYS A 176 -17.14 -15.22 44.07
N ASP A 177 -16.54 -15.01 42.88
CA ASP A 177 -16.60 -15.95 41.75
C ASP A 177 -15.36 -16.87 41.65
N GLY A 178 -14.41 -16.75 42.58
CA GLY A 178 -13.21 -17.59 42.62
C GLY A 178 -11.98 -17.06 41.85
N PHE A 179 -12.05 -15.83 41.34
CA PHE A 179 -10.89 -15.15 40.74
C PHE A 179 -10.05 -14.44 41.82
N SER A 180 -8.74 -14.26 41.61
CA SER A 180 -7.90 -13.51 42.57
C SER A 180 -8.26 -12.03 42.66
N ASP A 181 -8.67 -11.45 41.54
CA ASP A 181 -8.90 -10.03 41.31
C ASP A 181 -9.70 -9.82 40.02
N THR A 182 -10.25 -8.62 39.81
CA THR A 182 -11.01 -8.28 38.58
C THR A 182 -10.19 -8.49 37.29
N GLY A 183 -8.86 -8.28 37.34
CA GLY A 183 -7.98 -8.49 36.21
C GLY A 183 -7.80 -9.97 35.85
N ALA A 184 -7.78 -10.88 36.84
CA ALA A 184 -7.74 -12.32 36.60
C ALA A 184 -9.00 -12.82 35.88
N TYR A 185 -10.17 -12.30 36.26
CA TYR A 185 -11.41 -12.54 35.53
C TYR A 185 -11.30 -12.09 34.05
N TRP A 186 -10.81 -10.88 33.79
CA TRP A 186 -10.64 -10.36 32.42
C TRP A 186 -9.65 -11.17 31.57
N ARG A 187 -8.61 -11.76 32.16
CA ARG A 187 -7.66 -12.64 31.46
C ARG A 187 -8.26 -14.01 31.14
N SER A 188 -9.12 -14.56 32.01
CA SER A 188 -9.73 -15.88 31.81
C SER A 188 -10.56 -16.00 30.52
N TRP A 189 -11.14 -14.90 30.05
CA TRP A 189 -11.90 -14.81 28.81
C TRP A 189 -11.14 -15.19 27.52
N TYR A 190 -9.81 -15.25 27.55
CA TYR A 190 -9.00 -15.62 26.40
C TYR A 190 -8.59 -17.10 26.38
N GLU A 191 -8.95 -17.88 27.41
CA GLU A 191 -8.80 -19.35 27.50
C GLU A 191 -7.37 -19.90 27.32
N SER A 192 -6.34 -19.04 27.30
CA SER A 192 -4.92 -19.42 27.29
C SER A 192 -4.29 -19.33 28.69
N PRO A 193 -3.57 -20.37 29.17
CA PRO A 193 -2.84 -20.31 30.43
C PRO A 193 -1.54 -19.47 30.34
N THR A 194 -1.02 -19.23 29.13
CA THR A 194 0.21 -18.46 28.85
C THR A 194 -0.09 -17.05 28.34
N PHE A 195 -1.33 -16.56 28.54
CA PHE A 195 -1.81 -15.33 27.90
C PHE A 195 -0.93 -14.09 28.16
N VAL A 196 -0.31 -13.95 29.34
CA VAL A 196 0.54 -12.77 29.63
C VAL A 196 1.88 -12.87 28.91
N GLU A 197 2.46 -14.06 28.89
CA GLU A 197 3.71 -14.39 28.21
C GLU A 197 3.55 -14.30 26.69
N ASP A 198 2.41 -14.73 26.16
CA ASP A 198 2.06 -14.63 24.74
C ASP A 198 1.84 -13.17 24.32
N LEU A 199 1.29 -12.32 25.19
CA LEU A 199 1.18 -10.88 24.93
C LEU A 199 2.54 -10.16 24.95
N GLU A 200 3.44 -10.43 25.91
CA GLU A 200 4.81 -9.84 25.91
C GLU A 200 5.59 -10.37 24.68
N ARG A 201 5.43 -11.65 24.31
CA ARG A 201 6.02 -12.26 23.09
C ARG A 201 5.48 -11.66 21.80
N LEU A 202 4.20 -11.32 21.74
CA LEU A 202 3.59 -10.60 20.62
C LEU A 202 4.10 -9.15 20.58
N TYR A 203 4.17 -8.47 21.72
CA TYR A 203 4.74 -7.13 21.80
C TYR A 203 6.19 -7.11 21.30
N HIS A 204 7.06 -8.04 21.73
CA HIS A 204 8.44 -8.13 21.24
C HIS A 204 8.58 -8.41 19.73
N GLN A 205 7.55 -8.91 19.04
CA GLN A 205 7.56 -9.04 17.57
C GLN A 205 7.30 -7.69 16.87
N VAL A 206 6.57 -6.77 17.50
CA VAL A 206 6.26 -5.42 16.98
C VAL A 206 7.09 -4.31 17.63
N GLU A 207 7.77 -4.59 18.74
CA GLU A 207 8.66 -3.68 19.46
C GLU A 207 9.75 -3.08 18.55
N PRO A 208 10.42 -3.83 17.64
CA PRO A 208 11.37 -3.22 16.70
C PRO A 208 10.72 -2.13 15.85
N LEU A 209 9.52 -2.37 15.30
CA LEU A 209 8.78 -1.38 14.52
C LEU A 209 8.33 -0.20 15.39
N TYR A 210 7.88 -0.46 16.61
CA TYR A 210 7.47 0.58 17.55
C TYR A 210 8.65 1.49 17.97
N LEU A 211 9.83 0.93 18.24
CA LEU A 211 11.02 1.70 18.58
C LEU A 211 11.51 2.58 17.41
N HIS A 212 11.37 2.11 16.16
CA HIS A 212 11.64 2.94 14.98
C HIS A 212 10.61 4.05 14.81
N LEU A 213 9.31 3.77 15.00
CA LEU A 213 8.24 4.77 14.99
C LEU A 213 8.44 5.82 16.10
N HIS A 214 8.81 5.39 17.31
CA HIS A 214 9.15 6.26 18.44
C HIS A 214 10.35 7.17 18.12
N ALA A 215 11.44 6.59 17.63
CA ALA A 215 12.64 7.35 17.25
C ALA A 215 12.35 8.36 16.13
N TYR A 216 11.51 7.98 15.16
CA TYR A 216 11.05 8.87 14.09
C TYR A 216 10.27 10.07 14.65
N VAL A 217 9.24 9.82 15.46
CA VAL A 217 8.39 10.89 16.05
C VAL A 217 9.19 11.76 17.02
N ARG A 218 10.08 11.17 17.85
CA ARG A 218 11.01 11.92 18.70
C ARG A 218 11.90 12.87 17.89
N ARG A 219 12.45 12.41 16.76
CA ARG A 219 13.28 13.23 15.85
C ARG A 219 12.47 14.35 15.19
N ALA A 220 11.23 14.10 14.78
CA ALA A 220 10.34 15.11 14.21
C ALA A 220 9.94 16.18 15.23
N LEU A 221 9.57 15.78 16.45
CA LEU A 221 9.28 16.71 17.55
C LEU A 221 10.53 17.51 17.95
N HIS A 222 11.72 16.90 17.96
CA HIS A 222 12.98 17.60 18.18
C HIS A 222 13.23 18.68 17.13
N ARG A 223 12.99 18.38 15.84
CA ARG A 223 13.08 19.39 14.76
C ARG A 223 12.08 20.54 14.93
N ARG A 224 10.92 20.30 15.55
CA ARG A 224 9.88 21.31 15.75
C ARG A 224 10.08 22.20 16.99
N TYR A 225 10.56 21.63 18.10
CA TYR A 225 10.64 22.31 19.40
C TYR A 225 12.07 22.54 19.91
N GLY A 226 13.05 21.80 19.41
CA GLY A 226 14.47 21.93 19.79
C GLY A 226 14.87 21.21 21.08
N ASP A 227 16.18 21.16 21.28
CA ASP A 227 16.91 20.43 22.34
C ASP A 227 16.44 20.81 23.76
N THR A 228 15.96 22.04 23.94
CA THR A 228 15.40 22.57 25.20
C THR A 228 14.18 21.79 25.71
N TYR A 229 13.41 21.18 24.80
CA TYR A 229 12.13 20.52 25.10
C TYR A 229 12.12 19.02 24.74
N ILE A 230 12.99 18.57 23.84
CA ILE A 230 13.10 17.17 23.41
C ILE A 230 14.55 16.71 23.53
N ASN A 231 14.79 15.56 24.14
CA ASN A 231 16.12 14.93 24.17
C ASN A 231 16.14 13.74 23.19
N LEU A 232 17.04 13.75 22.19
CA LEU A 232 17.16 12.67 21.18
C LEU A 232 17.44 11.27 21.76
N ARG A 233 17.94 11.18 22.99
CA ARG A 233 18.17 9.92 23.74
C ARG A 233 17.14 9.68 24.85
N GLY A 234 16.22 10.61 25.08
CA GLY A 234 15.23 10.57 26.16
C GLY A 234 13.81 10.17 25.70
N PRO A 235 12.84 10.14 26.64
CA PRO A 235 11.43 9.93 26.32
C PRO A 235 10.77 11.16 25.69
N ILE A 236 9.60 10.97 25.06
CA ILE A 236 8.79 12.03 24.42
C ILE A 236 7.78 12.61 25.42
N PRO A 237 7.64 13.95 25.57
CA PRO A 237 6.59 14.57 26.39
C PRO A 237 5.17 14.36 25.83
N ALA A 238 4.28 13.75 26.61
CA ALA A 238 2.95 13.28 26.14
C ALA A 238 2.09 14.32 25.40
N HIS A 239 2.04 15.57 25.87
CA HIS A 239 1.22 16.64 25.25
C HIS A 239 1.55 16.97 23.79
N LEU A 240 2.71 16.56 23.29
CA LEU A 240 3.16 16.86 21.91
C LEU A 240 2.74 15.78 20.90
N LEU A 241 1.86 14.86 21.29
CA LEU A 241 1.52 13.67 20.51
C LEU A 241 0.12 13.69 19.88
N GLY A 242 -0.54 14.86 19.82
CA GLY A 242 -1.72 15.13 18.97
C GLY A 242 -3.05 14.56 19.48
N ASP A 243 -3.00 13.45 20.20
CA ASP A 243 -4.08 12.93 21.03
C ASP A 243 -3.95 13.43 22.47
N MET A 244 -5.08 13.56 23.16
CA MET A 244 -5.10 13.94 24.58
C MET A 244 -4.31 12.94 25.45
N TRP A 245 -4.38 11.65 25.15
CA TRP A 245 -3.73 10.60 25.93
C TRP A 245 -2.36 10.18 25.38
N ALA A 246 -2.00 10.67 24.19
CA ALA A 246 -0.90 10.15 23.39
C ALA A 246 -1.00 8.63 23.13
N GLN A 247 -2.23 8.12 22.95
CA GLN A 247 -2.48 6.73 22.56
C GLN A 247 -2.42 6.54 21.04
N SER A 248 -2.92 7.53 20.31
CA SER A 248 -2.80 7.67 18.87
C SER A 248 -1.94 8.89 18.61
N TRP A 249 -1.06 8.83 17.62
CA TRP A 249 -0.24 9.95 17.19
C TRP A 249 -0.70 10.46 15.81
N ASP A 250 -1.83 9.96 15.31
CA ASP A 250 -2.35 10.22 13.96
C ASP A 250 -2.82 11.67 13.78
N ASN A 251 -3.14 12.35 14.87
CA ASN A 251 -3.38 13.80 14.88
C ASN A 251 -2.10 14.62 14.62
N LEU A 252 -0.90 14.08 14.89
CA LEU A 252 0.37 14.72 14.49
C LEU A 252 0.68 14.52 13.01
N TYR A 253 -0.21 13.86 12.27
CA TYR A 253 0.07 13.43 10.93
C TYR A 253 0.57 14.62 10.10
N ASP A 254 -0.03 15.81 10.11
CA ASP A 254 0.53 17.04 9.49
C ASP A 254 2.05 17.30 9.63
N MET A 255 2.65 17.03 10.79
CA MET A 255 4.09 17.20 11.09
C MET A 255 4.89 15.93 10.88
N MET A 256 4.28 14.78 11.14
CA MET A 256 4.90 13.47 10.92
C MET A 256 4.88 13.11 9.45
N VAL A 257 3.99 13.75 8.68
CA VAL A 257 3.65 13.56 7.27
C VAL A 257 4.98 13.46 6.55
N PRO A 258 5.31 12.23 6.15
CA PRO A 258 6.44 12.01 5.27
C PRO A 258 6.39 12.89 4.00
N PHE A 259 5.16 13.14 3.51
CA PHE A 259 4.82 13.39 2.11
C PHE A 259 3.58 14.35 2.01
N PRO A 260 3.75 15.69 1.97
CA PRO A 260 2.66 16.66 2.24
C PRO A 260 1.55 16.85 1.21
N ASP A 261 1.91 17.03 -0.05
CA ASP A 261 1.14 17.63 -1.15
C ASP A 261 -0.06 16.79 -1.68
N LYS A 262 -0.59 15.82 -0.93
CA LYS A 262 -1.56 14.81 -1.42
C LYS A 262 -2.98 14.85 -0.86
N PRO A 263 -3.90 14.11 -1.52
CA PRO A 263 -5.02 13.49 -0.82
C PRO A 263 -4.54 12.66 0.38
N SER A 264 -4.44 13.32 1.54
CA SER A 264 -4.84 12.70 2.79
C SER A 264 -6.21 12.08 2.57
N LEU A 265 -6.42 10.84 3.01
CA LEU A 265 -7.64 10.06 2.75
C LEU A 265 -8.87 10.52 3.54
N ASP A 266 -8.87 11.77 3.97
CA ASP A 266 -9.98 12.42 4.64
C ASP A 266 -11.05 12.91 3.65
N VAL A 267 -11.97 12.01 3.31
CA VAL A 267 -13.11 12.27 2.41
C VAL A 267 -14.19 13.19 3.01
N THR A 268 -13.98 13.73 4.21
CA THR A 268 -14.89 14.69 4.90
C THR A 268 -15.37 15.80 3.97
N SER A 269 -14.43 16.44 3.27
CA SER A 269 -14.75 17.56 2.37
C SER A 269 -15.58 17.15 1.15
N THR A 270 -15.53 15.90 0.72
CA THR A 270 -16.31 15.39 -0.43
C THR A 270 -17.70 14.90 -0.02
N MET A 271 -17.83 14.23 1.14
CA MET A 271 -19.16 13.90 1.70
C MET A 271 -20.02 15.15 1.86
N VAL A 272 -19.46 16.21 2.46
CA VAL A 272 -20.16 17.49 2.65
C VAL A 272 -20.53 18.14 1.30
N ARG A 273 -19.60 18.15 0.32
CA ARG A 273 -19.88 18.68 -1.03
C ARG A 273 -20.96 17.90 -1.80
N LYS A 274 -21.08 16.59 -1.56
CA LYS A 274 -22.13 15.74 -2.16
C LYS A 274 -23.43 15.71 -1.36
N GLY A 275 -23.59 16.57 -0.35
CA GLY A 275 -24.83 16.73 0.42
C GLY A 275 -25.18 15.53 1.29
N TRP A 276 -24.18 14.71 1.68
CA TRP A 276 -24.42 13.54 2.51
C TRP A 276 -24.94 13.95 3.90
N ASN A 277 -25.97 13.24 4.35
CA ASN A 277 -26.45 13.26 5.73
C ASN A 277 -26.16 11.91 6.41
N THR A 278 -26.31 11.86 7.74
CA THR A 278 -25.96 10.66 8.51
C THR A 278 -26.79 9.45 8.12
N THR A 279 -28.10 9.60 7.90
CA THR A 279 -28.96 8.47 7.50
C THR A 279 -28.50 7.85 6.18
N HIS A 280 -27.93 8.65 5.27
CA HIS A 280 -27.32 8.14 4.04
C HIS A 280 -26.05 7.33 4.32
N MET A 281 -25.15 7.78 5.22
CA MET A 281 -23.97 7.02 5.64
C MET A 281 -24.33 5.64 6.20
N PHE A 282 -25.37 5.56 7.04
CA PHE A 282 -25.86 4.28 7.58
C PHE A 282 -26.55 3.41 6.50
N ARG A 283 -27.18 3.99 5.48
CA ARG A 283 -27.78 3.21 4.37
C ARG A 283 -26.72 2.61 3.47
N VAL A 284 -25.67 3.35 3.18
CA VAL A 284 -24.47 2.83 2.46
C VAL A 284 -23.80 1.70 3.26
N ALA A 285 -23.80 1.78 4.59
CA ALA A 285 -23.34 0.68 5.45
C ALA A 285 -24.29 -0.54 5.47
N GLU A 286 -25.61 -0.36 5.38
CA GLU A 286 -26.55 -1.48 5.19
C GLU A 286 -26.35 -2.15 3.81
N GLU A 287 -26.14 -1.35 2.76
CA GLU A 287 -25.76 -1.81 1.42
C GLU A 287 -24.46 -2.63 1.49
N PHE A 288 -23.46 -2.16 2.26
CA PHE A 288 -22.22 -2.89 2.50
C PHE A 288 -22.47 -4.32 2.97
N PHE A 289 -23.24 -4.53 4.04
CA PHE A 289 -23.45 -5.88 4.59
C PHE A 289 -24.41 -6.74 3.74
N THR A 290 -25.48 -6.15 3.21
CA THR A 290 -26.43 -6.89 2.35
C THR A 290 -25.78 -7.39 1.07
N SER A 291 -24.81 -6.66 0.52
CA SER A 291 -24.03 -7.09 -0.64
C SER A 291 -23.21 -8.37 -0.41
N LEU A 292 -22.82 -8.65 0.84
CA LEU A 292 -22.17 -9.90 1.24
C LEU A 292 -23.17 -11.07 1.30
N GLY A 293 -24.45 -10.84 1.03
CA GLY A 293 -25.54 -11.77 1.33
C GLY A 293 -25.77 -11.96 2.82
N LEU A 294 -25.39 -10.99 3.67
CA LEU A 294 -25.86 -10.94 5.05
C LEU A 294 -27.27 -10.33 5.08
N SER A 295 -27.96 -10.42 6.22
CA SER A 295 -29.33 -9.91 6.34
C SER A 295 -29.37 -8.37 6.29
N PRO A 296 -30.39 -7.75 5.67
CA PRO A 296 -30.65 -6.32 5.83
C PRO A 296 -30.95 -5.98 7.29
N MET A 297 -30.81 -4.70 7.67
CA MET A 297 -31.11 -4.31 9.04
C MET A 297 -32.63 -4.34 9.28
N PRO A 298 -33.08 -4.78 10.46
CA PRO A 298 -34.50 -4.88 10.76
C PRO A 298 -35.16 -3.48 10.81
N PRO A 299 -36.47 -3.34 10.54
CA PRO A 299 -37.18 -2.07 10.68
C PRO A 299 -36.97 -1.41 12.05
N GLU A 300 -36.87 -2.21 13.11
CA GLU A 300 -36.57 -1.79 14.47
C GLU A 300 -35.23 -1.04 14.61
N PHE A 301 -34.19 -1.41 13.87
CA PHE A 301 -32.89 -0.71 13.83
C PHE A 301 -33.06 0.74 13.34
N TRP A 302 -33.83 0.91 12.26
CA TRP A 302 -34.08 2.20 11.62
C TRP A 302 -35.02 3.11 12.42
N ALA A 303 -35.95 2.52 13.18
CA ALA A 303 -36.86 3.26 14.05
C ALA A 303 -36.25 3.58 15.44
N GLY A 304 -35.26 2.80 15.89
CA GLY A 304 -34.78 2.81 17.27
C GLY A 304 -33.38 3.40 17.51
N SER A 305 -32.53 3.51 16.48
CA SER A 305 -31.13 3.93 16.62
C SER A 305 -30.96 5.46 16.70
N MET A 306 -29.98 5.91 17.49
CA MET A 306 -29.59 7.32 17.58
C MET A 306 -28.34 7.55 16.72
N LEU A 307 -28.54 8.13 15.53
CA LEU A 307 -27.47 8.30 14.54
C LEU A 307 -26.78 9.67 14.62
N GLU A 308 -27.52 10.72 14.98
CA GLU A 308 -27.05 12.12 15.08
C GLU A 308 -27.16 12.64 16.51
N LYS A 309 -26.40 13.71 16.84
CA LYS A 309 -26.56 14.40 18.13
C LYS A 309 -27.86 15.22 18.12
N PRO A 310 -28.79 15.00 19.07
CA PRO A 310 -30.03 15.77 19.13
C PRO A 310 -29.79 17.28 19.33
N THR A 311 -30.58 18.10 18.64
CA THR A 311 -30.52 19.56 18.66
C THR A 311 -31.32 20.21 19.80
N ASP A 312 -32.00 19.41 20.63
CA ASP A 312 -32.87 19.86 21.72
C ASP A 312 -32.13 20.21 23.03
N GLY A 313 -30.81 20.40 22.94
CA GLY A 313 -29.97 20.85 24.05
C GLY A 313 -29.56 19.76 25.05
N ARG A 314 -29.98 18.50 24.89
CA ARG A 314 -29.56 17.41 25.78
C ARG A 314 -28.06 17.10 25.63
N GLU A 315 -27.35 16.90 26.74
CA GLU A 315 -25.98 16.38 26.71
C GLU A 315 -25.98 14.86 26.45
N VAL A 316 -25.07 14.39 25.60
CA VAL A 316 -25.00 13.00 25.12
C VAL A 316 -23.55 12.52 25.11
N VAL A 317 -23.31 11.31 25.62
CA VAL A 317 -21.99 10.65 25.50
C VAL A 317 -21.82 10.12 24.08
N CYS A 318 -21.09 10.89 23.27
CA CYS A 318 -20.95 10.71 21.83
C CYS A 318 -20.03 9.58 21.36
N HIS A 319 -19.41 8.84 22.29
CA HIS A 319 -18.72 7.58 21.97
C HIS A 319 -19.71 6.61 21.33
N ALA A 320 -19.35 6.04 20.18
CA ALA A 320 -20.20 5.08 19.46
C ALA A 320 -20.40 3.78 20.27
N SER A 321 -21.54 3.11 20.05
CA SER A 321 -21.75 1.71 20.47
C SER A 321 -22.99 1.05 19.82
N ALA A 322 -22.85 -0.22 19.46
CA ALA A 322 -23.91 -1.15 19.06
C ALA A 322 -24.50 -1.95 20.23
N TRP A 323 -25.76 -2.37 20.10
CA TRP A 323 -26.55 -3.02 21.15
C TRP A 323 -27.47 -4.13 20.60
N ASP A 324 -27.39 -5.34 21.18
CA ASP A 324 -28.41 -6.40 21.09
C ASP A 324 -29.42 -6.23 22.23
N PHE A 325 -30.72 -6.18 21.93
CA PHE A 325 -31.80 -6.17 22.94
C PHE A 325 -32.31 -7.58 23.28
N TYR A 326 -31.56 -8.62 22.87
CA TYR A 326 -31.70 -10.06 23.14
C TYR A 326 -33.01 -10.73 22.67
N ASN A 327 -33.99 -9.96 22.18
CA ASN A 327 -35.30 -10.41 21.70
C ASN A 327 -35.29 -11.01 20.27
N ARG A 328 -34.11 -11.15 19.64
CA ARG A 328 -33.87 -11.65 18.26
C ARG A 328 -34.34 -10.73 17.12
N ARG A 329 -34.80 -9.51 17.39
CA ARG A 329 -35.37 -8.57 16.41
C ARG A 329 -34.80 -7.16 16.49
N ASP A 330 -34.66 -6.64 17.69
CA ASP A 330 -34.27 -5.27 17.97
C ASP A 330 -32.76 -5.19 18.25
N PHE A 331 -32.05 -4.50 17.37
CA PHE A 331 -30.61 -4.27 17.43
C PHE A 331 -30.39 -2.81 17.02
N ARG A 332 -29.54 -2.06 17.72
CA ARG A 332 -29.46 -0.59 17.55
C ARG A 332 -28.04 -0.06 17.68
N ILE A 333 -27.83 1.16 17.17
CA ILE A 333 -26.59 1.92 17.37
C ILE A 333 -26.89 3.26 18.04
N LYS A 334 -25.94 3.71 18.87
CA LYS A 334 -25.92 5.04 19.48
C LYS A 334 -24.59 5.72 19.14
N GLN A 335 -24.62 6.72 18.26
CA GLN A 335 -23.46 7.48 17.78
C GLN A 335 -23.85 8.95 17.60
N CYS A 336 -22.94 9.89 17.85
CA CYS A 336 -23.13 11.31 17.45
C CYS A 336 -22.43 11.55 16.12
N THR A 337 -22.91 10.93 15.05
CA THR A 337 -22.21 10.95 13.77
C THR A 337 -22.11 12.38 13.26
N ARG A 338 -20.90 12.78 12.88
CA ARG A 338 -20.66 13.93 12.00
C ARG A 338 -20.28 13.39 10.64
N VAL A 339 -20.52 14.17 9.60
CA VAL A 339 -20.19 13.81 8.21
C VAL A 339 -18.67 13.94 7.99
N THR A 340 -17.91 13.00 8.57
CA THR A 340 -16.43 12.96 8.51
C THR A 340 -15.90 11.55 8.27
N MET A 341 -14.68 11.45 7.75
CA MET A 341 -14.06 10.17 7.34
C MET A 341 -13.92 9.17 8.50
N ASP A 342 -13.38 9.62 9.63
CA ASP A 342 -13.18 8.75 10.78
C ASP A 342 -14.54 8.25 11.33
N GLN A 343 -15.58 9.10 11.29
CA GLN A 343 -16.95 8.73 11.64
C GLN A 343 -17.57 7.73 10.65
N LEU A 344 -17.31 7.84 9.34
CA LEU A 344 -17.75 6.86 8.34
C LEU A 344 -17.18 5.47 8.63
N SER A 345 -15.91 5.40 9.05
CA SER A 345 -15.29 4.17 9.53
C SER A 345 -15.95 3.65 10.80
N THR A 346 -16.30 4.55 11.75
CA THR A 346 -16.99 4.19 12.99
C THR A 346 -18.39 3.62 12.73
N VAL A 347 -19.18 4.21 11.80
CA VAL A 347 -20.52 3.72 11.44
C VAL A 347 -20.49 2.24 11.05
N HIS A 348 -19.51 1.83 10.25
CA HIS A 348 -19.41 0.45 9.80
C HIS A 348 -18.74 -0.50 10.81
N HIS A 349 -17.93 0.02 11.76
CA HIS A 349 -17.49 -0.75 12.93
C HIS A 349 -18.72 -1.22 13.73
N GLU A 350 -19.59 -0.28 14.11
CA GLU A 350 -20.77 -0.56 14.93
C GLU A 350 -21.82 -1.40 14.18
N MET A 351 -22.03 -1.14 12.89
CA MET A 351 -22.92 -1.99 12.08
C MET A 351 -22.34 -3.39 11.82
N GLY A 352 -21.02 -3.56 11.92
CA GLY A 352 -20.35 -4.86 11.96
C GLY A 352 -20.72 -5.67 13.20
N HIS A 353 -20.74 -5.04 14.38
CA HIS A 353 -21.25 -5.67 15.62
C HIS A 353 -22.73 -6.06 15.48
N VAL A 354 -23.57 -5.19 14.91
CA VAL A 354 -24.99 -5.51 14.62
C VAL A 354 -25.12 -6.71 13.68
N GLN A 355 -24.29 -6.84 12.64
CA GLN A 355 -24.29 -8.04 11.81
C GLN A 355 -23.86 -9.29 12.56
N TYR A 356 -22.89 -9.20 13.46
CA TYR A 356 -22.47 -10.35 14.27
C TYR A 356 -23.62 -10.82 15.19
N TYR A 357 -24.32 -9.88 15.84
CA TYR A 357 -25.56 -10.17 16.59
C TYR A 357 -26.62 -10.85 15.71
N LEU A 358 -26.83 -10.36 14.49
CA LEU A 358 -27.81 -10.92 13.54
C LEU A 358 -27.51 -12.36 13.12
N GLN A 359 -26.24 -12.79 13.09
CA GLN A 359 -25.91 -14.19 12.78
C GLN A 359 -26.20 -15.12 13.95
N TYR A 360 -25.71 -14.79 15.16
CA TYR A 360 -25.87 -15.66 16.33
C TYR A 360 -27.19 -15.47 17.10
N LYS A 361 -28.12 -14.64 16.60
CA LYS A 361 -29.40 -14.33 17.25
C LYS A 361 -30.29 -15.54 17.59
N GLU A 362 -30.07 -16.71 16.98
CA GLU A 362 -30.83 -17.93 17.30
C GLU A 362 -30.20 -18.78 18.41
N GLN A 363 -28.94 -18.53 18.77
CA GLN A 363 -28.25 -19.18 19.89
C GLN A 363 -28.94 -18.92 21.25
N PRO A 364 -28.71 -19.77 22.27
CA PRO A 364 -29.05 -19.46 23.66
C PRO A 364 -28.38 -18.15 24.11
N VAL A 365 -29.04 -17.34 24.95
CA VAL A 365 -28.53 -16.03 25.39
C VAL A 365 -27.13 -16.12 26.03
N SER A 366 -26.86 -17.18 26.79
CA SER A 366 -25.55 -17.47 27.40
C SER A 366 -24.41 -17.74 26.40
N LEU A 367 -24.70 -17.81 25.09
CA LEU A 367 -23.74 -17.99 24.00
C LEU A 367 -23.78 -16.85 22.96
N ARG A 368 -24.53 -15.76 23.21
CA ARG A 368 -24.65 -14.60 22.30
C ARG A 368 -23.59 -13.52 22.53
N GLN A 369 -22.33 -13.94 22.52
CA GLN A 369 -21.18 -13.04 22.62
C GLN A 369 -20.10 -13.50 21.64
N GLY A 370 -19.21 -12.59 21.23
CA GLY A 370 -18.03 -12.99 20.46
C GLY A 370 -17.15 -13.96 21.25
N ALA A 371 -16.40 -14.82 20.55
CA ALA A 371 -15.69 -15.95 21.16
C ALA A 371 -14.78 -15.56 22.35
N ASN A 372 -14.16 -14.38 22.26
CA ASN A 372 -13.62 -13.59 23.37
C ASN A 372 -13.75 -12.08 22.99
N PRO A 373 -13.48 -11.12 23.90
CA PRO A 373 -13.65 -9.70 23.57
C PRO A 373 -12.76 -9.22 22.43
N GLY A 374 -11.48 -9.62 22.38
CA GLY A 374 -10.59 -9.27 21.27
C GLY A 374 -11.06 -9.84 19.93
N PHE A 375 -11.72 -11.00 19.93
CA PHE A 375 -12.41 -11.56 18.76
C PHE A 375 -13.63 -10.71 18.38
N HIS A 376 -14.43 -10.26 19.36
CA HIS A 376 -15.62 -9.44 19.10
C HIS A 376 -15.26 -8.07 18.52
N GLU A 377 -14.34 -7.33 19.16
CA GLU A 377 -13.81 -6.07 18.61
C GLU A 377 -13.20 -6.29 17.22
N ALA A 378 -12.48 -7.39 17.00
CA ALA A 378 -11.91 -7.72 15.70
C ALA A 378 -12.96 -7.97 14.60
N ILE A 379 -14.22 -8.29 14.91
CA ILE A 379 -15.30 -8.36 13.91
C ILE A 379 -15.83 -6.95 13.57
N GLY A 380 -15.93 -6.02 14.53
CA GLY A 380 -16.21 -4.61 14.22
C GLY A 380 -15.06 -3.97 13.44
N ASP A 381 -13.83 -4.16 13.92
CA ASP A 381 -12.61 -3.61 13.32
C ASP A 381 -12.36 -4.18 11.93
N VAL A 382 -12.48 -5.49 11.68
CA VAL A 382 -12.30 -6.06 10.32
C VAL A 382 -13.30 -5.50 9.29
N LEU A 383 -14.46 -5.02 9.73
CA LEU A 383 -15.49 -4.45 8.86
C LEU A 383 -15.32 -2.93 8.69
N ALA A 384 -14.93 -2.21 9.74
CA ALA A 384 -14.50 -0.80 9.65
C ALA A 384 -13.24 -0.63 8.79
N LEU A 385 -12.29 -1.53 9.00
CA LEU A 385 -11.10 -1.72 8.22
C LEU A 385 -11.41 -2.49 6.91
N SER A 386 -12.68 -2.75 6.55
CA SER A 386 -13.09 -3.06 5.16
C SER A 386 -13.97 -1.94 4.57
N VAL A 387 -13.99 -0.75 5.18
CA VAL A 387 -14.85 0.36 4.75
C VAL A 387 -14.10 1.66 4.56
N SER A 388 -13.23 2.04 5.50
CA SER A 388 -12.33 3.17 5.26
C SER A 388 -11.19 2.81 4.28
N THR A 389 -11.35 1.68 3.57
CA THR A 389 -10.66 1.33 2.32
C THR A 389 -11.03 2.32 1.22
N PRO A 390 -10.05 2.93 0.57
CA PRO A 390 -10.34 3.93 -0.46
C PRO A 390 -11.07 3.46 -1.73
N ALA A 391 -11.10 2.19 -2.13
CA ALA A 391 -12.07 1.78 -3.17
C ALA A 391 -13.43 1.33 -2.65
N HIS A 392 -13.60 1.03 -1.36
CA HIS A 392 -14.95 1.07 -0.79
C HIS A 392 -15.49 2.51 -0.89
N LEU A 393 -14.73 3.47 -0.35
CA LEU A 393 -15.04 4.92 -0.42
C LEU A 393 -15.30 5.38 -1.86
N TYR A 394 -14.65 4.78 -2.85
CA TYR A 394 -14.88 5.11 -4.26
C TYR A 394 -16.09 4.42 -4.89
N LYS A 395 -16.34 3.13 -4.59
CA LYS A 395 -17.54 2.42 -5.06
C LYS A 395 -18.79 3.21 -4.65
N ILE A 396 -18.83 3.64 -3.39
CA ILE A 396 -19.88 4.48 -2.79
C ILE A 396 -19.80 5.98 -3.21
N GLY A 397 -18.75 6.39 -3.93
CA GLY A 397 -18.67 7.69 -4.60
C GLY A 397 -18.19 8.88 -3.74
N LEU A 398 -17.40 8.64 -2.69
CA LEU A 398 -16.83 9.68 -1.82
C LEU A 398 -15.41 10.10 -2.14
N LEU A 399 -14.64 9.26 -2.81
CA LEU A 399 -13.49 9.69 -3.58
C LEU A 399 -13.93 9.89 -5.04
N ASP A 400 -13.22 10.76 -5.76
CA ASP A 400 -13.54 11.16 -7.15
C ASP A 400 -12.47 10.61 -8.11
N ASN A 401 -11.21 11.06 -7.94
CA ASN A 401 -10.06 10.18 -8.08
C ASN A 401 -9.29 10.04 -6.74
N VAL A 402 -8.38 9.07 -6.66
CA VAL A 402 -8.70 7.78 -6.03
C VAL A 402 -7.52 6.83 -6.34
N SER A 403 -6.75 6.19 -5.44
CA SER A 403 -6.40 6.40 -4.02
C SER A 403 -5.14 5.76 -3.29
N ASN A 404 -4.12 4.85 -3.53
CA ASN A 404 -3.27 3.93 -4.46
C ASN A 404 -1.79 3.92 -5.05
N ASP A 405 -0.95 4.94 -5.19
CA ASP A 405 0.45 4.82 -5.61
C ASP A 405 1.38 4.54 -4.45
N MET A 406 2.62 5.05 -4.51
CA MET A 406 3.51 4.97 -3.41
C MET A 406 2.98 5.89 -2.32
N GLU A 407 3.33 7.18 -2.18
CA GLU A 407 3.15 8.08 -1.00
C GLU A 407 1.70 8.43 -0.53
N SER A 408 0.67 7.78 -1.09
CA SER A 408 -0.59 7.50 -0.34
C SER A 408 -0.88 5.97 -0.03
N ASP A 409 0.17 5.08 0.10
CA ASP A 409 0.50 3.75 0.86
C ASP A 409 1.38 3.36 2.28
N ILE A 410 2.32 3.83 3.27
CA ILE A 410 3.04 4.97 4.15
C ILE A 410 2.28 6.12 4.92
N ASN A 411 2.37 7.46 4.72
CA ASN A 411 1.28 8.47 5.00
C ASN A 411 0.05 8.01 5.83
N PHE A 412 -1.00 7.42 5.25
CA PHE A 412 -2.12 6.73 5.93
C PHE A 412 -1.83 5.32 6.54
N LEU A 413 -0.80 4.55 6.14
CA LEU A 413 -0.39 3.34 6.88
C LEU A 413 0.37 3.70 8.16
N LEU A 414 1.27 4.67 8.10
CA LEU A 414 1.76 5.55 9.15
C LEU A 414 0.62 6.29 9.86
N LYS A 415 -0.46 6.77 9.23
CA LYS A 415 -1.64 7.26 9.99
C LYS A 415 -2.19 6.09 10.80
N MET A 416 -2.31 4.91 10.20
CA MET A 416 -2.65 3.66 10.90
C MET A 416 -1.54 3.16 11.85
N ALA A 417 -0.28 3.56 11.72
CA ALA A 417 0.80 3.11 12.61
C ALA A 417 0.87 4.05 13.81
N LEU A 418 0.69 5.35 13.58
CA LEU A 418 0.40 6.35 14.57
C LEU A 418 -0.94 6.03 15.29
N GLU A 419 -1.95 5.46 14.62
CA GLU A 419 -3.26 5.07 15.20
C GLU A 419 -3.27 3.69 15.90
N LYS A 420 -2.61 2.69 15.31
CA LYS A 420 -2.65 1.26 15.74
C LYS A 420 -1.32 0.81 16.33
N ILE A 421 -0.18 1.00 15.66
CA ILE A 421 1.13 0.50 16.13
C ILE A 421 1.65 1.28 17.35
N ALA A 422 1.48 2.60 17.39
CA ALA A 422 1.78 3.44 18.55
C ALA A 422 0.78 3.25 19.69
N PHE A 423 -0.43 2.81 19.34
CA PHE A 423 -1.44 2.38 20.28
C PHE A 423 -1.14 1.00 20.88
N LEU A 424 -0.51 0.04 20.17
CA LEU A 424 -0.23 -1.30 20.72
C LEU A 424 0.43 -1.27 22.12
N PRO A 425 1.57 -0.57 22.36
CA PRO A 425 2.12 -0.48 23.71
C PRO A 425 1.19 0.23 24.70
N PHE A 426 0.34 1.18 24.27
CA PHE A 426 -0.66 1.80 25.14
C PHE A 426 -1.79 0.80 25.51
N GLY A 427 -2.37 0.11 24.54
CA GLY A 427 -3.39 -0.93 24.72
C GLY A 427 -2.90 -2.08 25.59
N TYR A 428 -1.61 -2.43 25.49
CA TYR A 428 -0.95 -3.39 26.36
C TYR A 428 -0.74 -2.84 27.78
N LEU A 429 -0.06 -1.70 27.93
CA LEU A 429 0.33 -1.17 29.24
C LEU A 429 -0.85 -0.69 30.08
N VAL A 430 -1.95 -0.25 29.46
CA VAL A 430 -3.15 0.20 30.19
C VAL A 430 -3.69 -0.94 31.04
N ASP A 431 -3.99 -2.10 30.44
CA ASP A 431 -4.52 -3.23 31.20
C ASP A 431 -3.41 -3.90 32.04
N GLN A 432 -2.15 -3.88 31.62
CA GLN A 432 -1.03 -4.32 32.48
C GLN A 432 -0.94 -3.49 33.78
N TRP A 433 -1.12 -2.17 33.69
CA TRP A 433 -1.25 -1.27 34.84
C TRP A 433 -2.51 -1.55 35.65
N ARG A 434 -3.67 -1.76 35.01
CA ARG A 434 -4.92 -2.10 35.72
C ARG A 434 -4.82 -3.44 36.45
N TRP A 435 -4.18 -4.45 35.88
CA TRP A 435 -3.88 -5.71 36.56
C TRP A 435 -2.96 -5.47 37.77
N GLY A 436 -2.00 -4.54 37.66
CA GLY A 436 -1.22 -4.05 38.79
C GLY A 436 -2.08 -3.41 39.89
N VAL A 437 -3.06 -2.58 39.53
CA VAL A 437 -4.01 -1.97 40.48
C VAL A 437 -4.93 -3.02 41.13
N PHE A 438 -5.59 -3.87 40.34
CA PHE A 438 -6.51 -4.89 40.84
C PHE A 438 -5.80 -5.94 41.70
N SER A 439 -4.56 -6.34 41.37
CA SER A 439 -3.75 -7.23 42.23
C SER A 439 -3.09 -6.53 43.43
N GLY A 440 -3.31 -5.23 43.63
CA GLY A 440 -2.72 -4.44 44.73
C GLY A 440 -1.23 -4.12 44.58
N ARG A 441 -0.57 -4.59 43.51
CA ARG A 441 0.84 -4.29 43.18
C ARG A 441 1.10 -2.79 42.99
N THR A 442 0.10 -2.07 42.48
CA THR A 442 0.13 -0.61 42.26
C THR A 442 -0.90 0.05 43.18
N PRO A 443 -0.52 0.44 44.42
CA PRO A 443 -1.40 1.09 45.39
C PRO A 443 -1.74 2.55 45.02
N PRO A 444 -2.76 3.17 45.64
CA PRO A 444 -3.25 4.51 45.29
C PRO A 444 -2.22 5.64 45.28
N SER A 445 -1.19 5.62 46.15
CA SER A 445 -0.08 6.58 46.10
C SER A 445 0.79 6.41 44.84
N ARG A 446 0.98 5.16 44.38
CA ARG A 446 1.77 4.81 43.20
C ARG A 446 0.99 4.83 41.88
N TYR A 447 -0.35 4.94 41.89
CA TYR A 447 -1.19 4.94 40.68
C TYR A 447 -0.57 5.72 39.51
N ASN A 448 -0.15 6.98 39.76
CA ASN A 448 0.40 7.84 38.72
C ASN A 448 1.88 7.56 38.40
N PHE A 449 2.67 7.13 39.39
CA PHE A 449 4.08 6.77 39.19
C PHE A 449 4.22 5.49 38.36
N ASP A 450 3.51 4.42 38.72
CA ASP A 450 3.57 3.13 38.01
C ASP A 450 2.99 3.26 36.59
N TRP A 451 2.00 4.13 36.39
CA TRP A 451 1.50 4.51 35.08
C TRP A 451 2.60 5.13 34.20
N TRP A 452 3.25 6.19 34.66
CA TRP A 452 4.33 6.84 33.90
C TRP A 452 5.59 5.98 33.78
N TYR A 453 5.87 5.09 34.73
CA TYR A 453 6.92 4.09 34.60
C TYR A 453 6.64 3.12 33.45
N LEU A 454 5.43 2.55 33.37
CA LEU A 454 5.04 1.65 32.28
C LEU A 454 4.99 2.38 30.92
N ARG A 455 4.51 3.63 30.88
CA ARG A 455 4.60 4.49 29.69
C ARG A 455 6.04 4.82 29.30
N THR A 456 6.97 4.91 30.25
CA THR A 456 8.39 5.10 29.93
C THR A 456 9.02 3.78 29.45
N LYS A 457 8.68 2.62 30.03
CA LYS A 457 9.19 1.29 29.58
C LYS A 457 8.69 0.96 28.17
N TYR A 458 7.38 0.91 27.94
CA TYR A 458 6.80 0.37 26.70
C TYR A 458 6.46 1.43 25.65
N GLN A 459 6.22 2.69 26.04
CA GLN A 459 5.97 3.77 25.08
C GLN A 459 7.15 4.75 24.93
N GLY A 460 8.16 4.73 25.81
CA GLY A 460 9.15 5.80 25.87
C GLY A 460 8.52 7.20 25.98
N ILE A 461 7.36 7.35 26.61
CA ILE A 461 6.66 8.64 26.81
C ILE A 461 6.76 9.04 28.28
N CYS A 462 7.09 10.31 28.53
CA CYS A 462 7.13 10.94 29.84
C CYS A 462 5.97 11.94 30.05
N PRO A 463 5.63 12.27 31.31
CA PRO A 463 4.78 13.42 31.60
C PRO A 463 5.53 14.71 31.23
N PRO A 464 4.84 15.74 30.68
CA PRO A 464 5.47 16.97 30.23
C PRO A 464 5.70 18.02 31.34
N VAL A 465 5.11 17.79 32.51
CA VAL A 465 5.28 18.55 33.76
C VAL A 465 5.51 17.58 34.91
N ALA A 466 6.10 18.06 36.01
CA ALA A 466 6.32 17.24 37.19
C ALA A 466 5.00 16.76 37.79
N ARG A 467 4.74 15.45 37.73
CA ARG A 467 3.53 14.82 38.30
C ARG A 467 3.83 14.12 39.62
N ASN A 468 3.24 14.61 40.70
CA ASN A 468 3.27 13.99 42.01
C ASN A 468 2.09 12.98 42.19
N GLU A 469 1.94 12.43 43.40
CA GLU A 469 0.88 11.46 43.71
C GLU A 469 -0.55 12.05 43.76
N THR A 470 -0.74 13.37 43.85
CA THR A 470 -2.11 13.94 43.88
C THR A 470 -2.77 13.94 42.49
N HIS A 471 -1.98 13.78 41.43
CA HIS A 471 -2.47 13.61 40.06
C HIS A 471 -2.89 12.15 39.78
N PHE A 472 -3.72 11.96 38.76
CA PHE A 472 -4.16 10.65 38.30
C PHE A 472 -4.41 10.67 36.78
N ASP A 473 -3.32 10.78 36.02
CA ASP A 473 -3.34 10.93 34.57
C ASP A 473 -3.97 9.70 33.86
N ALA A 474 -3.87 8.51 34.45
CA ALA A 474 -4.57 7.31 33.97
C ALA A 474 -6.11 7.45 33.98
N GLY A 475 -6.67 8.15 34.97
CA GLY A 475 -8.11 8.42 35.05
C GLY A 475 -8.63 9.33 33.94
N ALA A 476 -7.75 10.11 33.31
CA ALA A 476 -8.12 11.05 32.25
C ALA A 476 -8.56 10.36 30.94
N LYS A 477 -8.44 9.02 30.81
CA LYS A 477 -8.83 8.22 29.62
C LYS A 477 -10.08 7.36 29.86
N PHE A 478 -11.16 7.60 29.11
CA PHE A 478 -12.52 7.05 29.31
C PHE A 478 -12.64 5.58 29.77
N HIS A 479 -11.86 4.68 29.19
CA HIS A 479 -11.98 3.24 29.44
C HIS A 479 -11.56 2.85 30.87
N VAL A 480 -10.79 3.72 31.55
CA VAL A 480 -10.47 3.59 32.98
C VAL A 480 -11.72 3.85 33.84
N PRO A 481 -12.33 5.06 33.89
CA PRO A 481 -13.56 5.32 34.63
C PRO A 481 -14.79 4.54 34.15
N ASN A 482 -14.90 4.19 32.86
CA ASN A 482 -15.98 3.32 32.33
C ASN A 482 -15.70 1.82 32.53
N VAL A 483 -14.55 1.45 33.10
CA VAL A 483 -14.19 0.08 33.50
C VAL A 483 -14.34 -0.93 32.35
N THR A 484 -13.92 -0.51 31.16
CA THR A 484 -13.85 -1.36 29.97
C THR A 484 -12.43 -1.93 29.86
N PRO A 485 -12.25 -3.27 29.78
CA PRO A 485 -10.94 -3.89 29.63
C PRO A 485 -10.30 -3.44 28.32
N TYR A 486 -9.08 -2.90 28.37
CA TYR A 486 -8.41 -2.28 27.23
C TYR A 486 -7.54 -3.25 26.42
N ILE A 487 -7.15 -4.39 27.00
CA ILE A 487 -6.36 -5.42 26.30
C ILE A 487 -7.10 -5.99 25.08
N ARG A 488 -8.45 -5.88 25.05
CA ARG A 488 -9.26 -6.26 23.89
C ARG A 488 -8.82 -5.56 22.61
N TYR A 489 -8.34 -4.31 22.70
CA TYR A 489 -7.90 -3.55 21.55
C TYR A 489 -6.49 -3.94 21.12
N PHE A 490 -5.59 -4.33 22.04
CA PHE A 490 -4.32 -4.94 21.66
C PHE A 490 -4.55 -6.27 20.92
N VAL A 491 -5.38 -7.16 21.49
CA VAL A 491 -5.71 -8.43 20.86
C VAL A 491 -6.47 -8.23 19.54
N SER A 492 -7.40 -7.26 19.47
CA SER A 492 -8.07 -6.88 18.22
C SER A 492 -7.07 -6.36 17.19
N PHE A 493 -6.12 -5.50 17.57
CA PHE A 493 -5.16 -4.91 16.63
C PHE A 493 -4.10 -5.92 16.14
N VAL A 494 -4.19 -7.20 16.58
CA VAL A 494 -3.54 -8.36 15.97
C VAL A 494 -4.56 -9.26 15.25
N LEU A 495 -5.67 -9.63 15.90
CA LEU A 495 -6.69 -10.54 15.36
C LEU A 495 -7.46 -9.95 14.17
N GLN A 496 -7.75 -8.65 14.14
CA GLN A 496 -8.48 -8.02 13.03
C GLN A 496 -7.74 -8.22 11.71
N PHE A 497 -6.40 -8.15 11.71
CA PHE A 497 -5.58 -8.40 10.53
C PHE A 497 -5.58 -9.89 10.14
N GLN A 498 -5.62 -10.81 11.11
CA GLN A 498 -5.78 -12.25 10.83
C GLN A 498 -7.19 -12.58 10.29
N PHE A 499 -8.24 -11.94 10.81
CA PHE A 499 -9.61 -12.13 10.33
C PHE A 499 -9.76 -11.53 8.95
N HIS A 500 -9.15 -10.38 8.70
CA HIS A 500 -9.04 -9.78 7.38
C HIS A 500 -8.45 -10.75 6.38
N GLN A 501 -7.26 -11.28 6.69
CA GLN A 501 -6.60 -12.33 5.91
C GLN A 501 -7.52 -13.52 5.62
N ALA A 502 -8.38 -13.90 6.56
CA ALA A 502 -9.26 -15.07 6.49
C ALA A 502 -10.66 -14.81 5.91
N LEU A 503 -11.15 -13.57 5.92
CA LEU A 503 -12.39 -13.13 5.29
C LEU A 503 -12.16 -12.81 3.83
N CYS A 504 -11.05 -12.15 3.53
CA CYS A 504 -10.63 -11.98 2.17
C CYS A 504 -10.31 -13.30 1.49
N LYS A 505 -9.84 -14.29 2.29
CA LYS A 505 -9.64 -15.67 1.81
C LYS A 505 -10.83 -16.25 1.11
N GLU A 506 -12.02 -15.78 1.47
CA GLU A 506 -13.25 -16.12 0.78
C GLU A 506 -13.82 -14.94 -0.03
N ALA A 507 -13.49 -13.68 0.27
CA ALA A 507 -13.88 -12.54 -0.57
C ALA A 507 -13.43 -12.76 -2.01
N GLY A 508 -12.13 -13.00 -2.15
CA GLY A 508 -11.44 -13.18 -3.41
C GLY A 508 -10.17 -12.36 -3.57
N GLN A 509 -9.86 -11.31 -2.79
CA GLN A 509 -8.75 -10.36 -3.10
C GLN A 509 -7.63 -10.23 -2.04
N GLN A 510 -6.37 -9.96 -2.47
CA GLN A 510 -5.16 -10.47 -1.78
C GLN A 510 -3.89 -9.33 -1.99
N TYR A 511 -2.50 -9.10 -1.63
CA TYR A 511 -1.01 -9.61 -1.14
C TYR A 511 -0.30 -8.33 -1.12
N PRO A 512 -0.82 -7.51 -0.23
CA PRO A 512 -0.87 -7.20 1.73
C PRO A 512 -0.76 -8.20 3.07
N LEU A 513 -1.77 -8.94 3.73
CA LEU A 513 -2.64 -8.76 5.08
C LEU A 513 -4.41 -6.37 5.54
N HIS A 514 -4.52 -5.28 4.73
CA HIS A 514 -5.52 -4.33 4.58
C HIS A 514 -5.90 -4.41 2.97
N LYS A 515 -6.98 -3.79 2.44
CA LYS A 515 -7.73 -3.65 1.17
C LYS A 515 -7.74 -4.69 0.08
N CYS A 516 -7.95 -5.96 0.40
CA CYS A 516 -9.17 -6.50 -0.19
C CYS A 516 -10.38 -5.74 0.39
N ASP A 517 -11.31 -5.23 -0.39
CA ASP A 517 -12.61 -4.88 0.20
C ASP A 517 -13.51 -6.11 0.10
N ILE A 518 -14.09 -6.54 1.22
CA ILE A 518 -14.98 -7.69 1.17
C ILE A 518 -16.34 -7.35 0.52
N TYR A 519 -16.68 -6.06 0.35
CA TYR A 519 -17.91 -5.56 -0.28
C TYR A 519 -18.30 -6.34 -1.55
N GLN A 520 -19.59 -6.61 -1.69
CA GLN A 520 -20.21 -7.43 -2.75
C GLN A 520 -19.75 -8.89 -2.83
N SER A 521 -18.80 -9.36 -2.00
CA SER A 521 -18.43 -10.78 -1.98
C SER A 521 -19.33 -11.62 -1.08
N THR A 522 -20.26 -12.31 -1.73
CA THR A 522 -21.13 -13.32 -1.11
C THR A 522 -20.38 -14.53 -0.53
N GLN A 523 -19.11 -14.73 -0.92
CA GLN A 523 -18.22 -15.77 -0.40
C GLN A 523 -17.52 -15.34 0.90
N ALA A 524 -17.03 -14.10 1.01
CA ALA A 524 -16.65 -13.53 2.33
C ALA A 524 -17.82 -13.55 3.30
N GLY A 525 -18.99 -13.12 2.83
CA GLY A 525 -20.23 -13.23 3.58
C GLY A 525 -20.59 -14.67 3.94
N ALA A 526 -20.24 -15.66 3.12
CA ALA A 526 -20.46 -17.08 3.47
C ALA A 526 -19.60 -17.49 4.66
N LYS A 527 -18.34 -17.06 4.73
CA LYS A 527 -17.52 -17.32 5.94
C LYS A 527 -17.98 -16.52 7.15
N LEU A 528 -18.44 -15.27 6.98
CA LEU A 528 -19.08 -14.50 8.06
C LEU A 528 -20.33 -15.22 8.59
N ARG A 529 -21.16 -15.81 7.70
CA ARG A 529 -22.31 -16.66 8.07
C ARG A 529 -21.87 -17.93 8.81
N CYS A 530 -20.79 -18.59 8.39
CA CYS A 530 -20.23 -19.76 9.10
C CYS A 530 -19.64 -19.41 10.47
N VAL A 531 -18.86 -18.33 10.59
CA VAL A 531 -18.31 -17.80 11.86
C VAL A 531 -19.43 -17.32 12.78
N GLY A 532 -20.55 -16.85 12.20
CA GLY A 532 -21.76 -16.46 12.91
C GLY A 532 -22.75 -17.60 13.22
N GLY A 533 -22.53 -18.81 12.71
CA GLY A 533 -23.24 -20.03 13.09
C GLY A 533 -24.54 -20.37 12.34
N THR A 534 -24.73 -19.92 11.09
CA THR A 534 -25.97 -20.20 10.32
C THR A 534 -25.86 -21.40 9.36
N GLU A 535 -26.32 -22.59 9.80
CA GLU A 535 -26.82 -23.63 8.90
C GLU A 535 -28.35 -23.46 8.73
N GLY A 536 -28.84 -23.13 7.52
CA GLY A 536 -30.25 -22.78 7.32
C GLY A 536 -30.76 -22.88 5.87
N GLN A 537 -31.78 -23.70 5.68
CA GLN A 537 -32.43 -24.12 4.42
C GLN A 537 -32.91 -22.97 3.49
N VAL A 538 -32.67 -23.14 2.18
CA VAL A 538 -33.65 -22.82 1.10
C VAL A 538 -33.65 -23.99 0.10
N GLY A 539 -34.81 -24.37 -0.43
CA GLY A 539 -35.03 -25.70 -1.03
C GLY A 539 -35.05 -25.77 -2.58
N GLY A 540 -34.59 -26.92 -3.09
CA GLY A 540 -34.69 -27.36 -4.49
C GLY A 540 -34.04 -28.74 -4.64
N GLY A 541 -34.80 -29.76 -5.05
CA GLY A 541 -34.37 -31.17 -4.87
C GLY A 541 -33.42 -31.69 -5.95
N GLY A 542 -32.24 -32.23 -5.57
CA GLY A 542 -31.30 -32.79 -6.55
C GLY A 542 -29.98 -33.38 -6.02
N ARG A 543 -30.03 -34.43 -5.17
CA ARG A 543 -28.91 -35.34 -4.80
C ARG A 543 -27.51 -34.70 -4.58
N GLY A 544 -27.19 -34.34 -3.33
CA GLY A 544 -25.79 -34.15 -2.92
C GLY A 544 -25.62 -33.27 -1.68
N ARG A 545 -25.52 -33.88 -0.48
CA ARG A 545 -25.12 -33.15 0.73
C ARG A 545 -23.61 -32.89 0.70
N LYS A 546 -23.19 -31.64 0.88
CA LYS A 546 -21.87 -31.29 1.41
C LYS A 546 -22.05 -30.41 2.63
N THR A 547 -21.58 -30.89 3.78
CA THR A 547 -21.55 -30.21 5.08
C THR A 547 -20.38 -29.23 5.15
N CYS A 548 -20.42 -28.28 6.08
CA CYS A 548 -19.36 -27.28 6.31
C CYS A 548 -18.03 -27.85 6.86
N LEU A 549 -17.84 -29.17 6.84
CA LEU A 549 -16.65 -29.89 7.32
C LEU A 549 -16.36 -31.10 6.42
N GLY A 550 -15.09 -31.25 6.03
CA GLY A 550 -14.54 -32.42 5.33
C GLY A 550 -13.12 -32.19 4.80
N GLY A 551 -12.13 -32.97 5.28
CA GLY A 551 -10.73 -32.94 4.81
C GLY A 551 -9.93 -31.69 5.22
N ASN A 552 -9.85 -31.26 6.49
CA ASN A 552 -9.31 -31.94 7.68
C ASN A 552 -7.77 -31.94 7.75
N TRP A 553 -7.23 -31.19 8.72
CA TRP A 553 -5.81 -31.02 9.06
C TRP A 553 -5.29 -32.13 9.98
N LEU A 554 -3.96 -32.23 10.16
CA LEU A 554 -3.18 -32.36 11.42
C LEU A 554 -1.68 -32.62 11.09
N PRO A 555 -0.71 -32.44 12.01
CA PRO A 555 0.61 -31.85 11.68
C PRO A 555 1.82 -32.65 12.24
N MET A 556 2.27 -32.35 13.46
CA MET A 556 2.64 -33.36 14.47
C MET A 556 1.86 -32.98 15.74
N GLY A 557 1.03 -33.83 16.35
CA GLY A 557 0.63 -35.19 15.96
C GLY A 557 -0.52 -35.24 14.93
N LYS A 558 -0.35 -36.08 13.89
CA LYS A 558 -1.23 -36.32 12.71
C LYS A 558 -2.50 -37.14 13.04
N PRO A 559 -3.43 -37.40 12.08
CA PRO A 559 -3.65 -36.83 10.72
C PRO A 559 -5.08 -36.23 10.54
N GLN A 560 -5.37 -35.40 9.54
CA GLN A 560 -5.38 -35.67 8.08
C GLN A 560 -4.49 -34.70 7.26
N GLY A 561 -4.49 -34.82 5.93
CA GLY A 561 -3.35 -34.45 5.06
C GLY A 561 -3.52 -33.23 4.16
N LEU A 562 -2.38 -32.70 3.69
CA LEU A 562 -2.29 -31.82 2.51
C LEU A 562 -2.57 -32.64 1.23
N VAL A 563 -2.96 -31.97 0.14
CA VAL A 563 -3.24 -32.64 -1.14
C VAL A 563 -1.94 -32.88 -1.90
N THR A 564 -1.72 -34.14 -2.29
CA THR A 564 -0.56 -34.61 -3.06
C THR A 564 -0.93 -35.27 -4.40
N ASP A 565 -2.21 -35.25 -4.79
CA ASP A 565 -2.69 -35.83 -6.05
C ASP A 565 -2.46 -34.89 -7.25
N GLU A 566 -1.64 -35.32 -8.21
CA GLU A 566 -1.42 -34.60 -9.48
C GLU A 566 -2.68 -34.53 -10.36
N VAL A 567 -3.67 -35.42 -10.20
CA VAL A 567 -4.93 -35.38 -10.97
C VAL A 567 -5.83 -34.24 -10.47
N GLU A 568 -5.87 -34.00 -9.16
CA GLU A 568 -6.54 -32.82 -8.59
C GLU A 568 -5.79 -31.52 -8.93
N ALA A 569 -4.45 -31.51 -8.83
CA ALA A 569 -3.62 -30.38 -9.24
C ALA A 569 -3.74 -30.02 -10.73
N ARG A 570 -3.94 -31.02 -11.62
CA ARG A 570 -4.21 -30.79 -13.04
C ARG A 570 -5.55 -30.10 -13.27
N ARG A 571 -6.62 -30.59 -12.65
CA ARG A 571 -7.96 -29.99 -12.75
C ARG A 571 -8.00 -28.57 -12.17
N PHE A 572 -7.18 -28.30 -11.15
CA PHE A 572 -6.97 -26.96 -10.61
C PHE A 572 -6.40 -26.00 -11.66
N VAL A 573 -5.29 -26.35 -12.33
CA VAL A 573 -4.70 -25.44 -13.34
C VAL A 573 -5.57 -25.29 -14.59
N GLU A 574 -6.32 -26.33 -14.97
CA GLU A 574 -7.29 -26.26 -16.09
C GLU A 574 -8.45 -25.27 -15.80
N GLU A 575 -9.03 -25.28 -14.60
CA GLU A 575 -10.07 -24.30 -14.21
C GLU A 575 -9.46 -22.91 -13.91
N TYR A 576 -8.21 -22.82 -13.47
CA TYR A 576 -7.50 -21.54 -13.33
C TYR A 576 -7.36 -20.83 -14.68
N ASP A 577 -6.74 -21.48 -15.67
CA ASP A 577 -6.49 -20.87 -16.99
C ASP A 577 -7.79 -20.42 -17.66
N ARG A 578 -8.79 -21.31 -17.69
CA ARG A 578 -10.12 -21.04 -18.28
C ARG A 578 -10.86 -19.87 -17.62
N ARG A 579 -10.63 -19.60 -16.33
CA ARG A 579 -11.22 -18.45 -15.61
C ARG A 579 -10.39 -17.18 -15.76
N SER A 580 -9.07 -17.32 -15.69
CA SER A 580 -8.12 -16.21 -15.82
C SER A 580 -8.27 -15.51 -17.16
N GLN A 581 -8.36 -16.26 -18.27
CA GLN A 581 -8.55 -15.68 -19.61
C GLN A 581 -9.77 -14.74 -19.71
N VAL A 582 -10.87 -15.04 -19.01
CA VAL A 582 -12.07 -14.19 -19.00
C VAL A 582 -11.85 -12.95 -18.14
N ILE A 583 -11.42 -13.13 -16.88
CA ILE A 583 -11.25 -12.02 -15.93
C ILE A 583 -10.14 -11.05 -16.37
N TRP A 584 -9.04 -11.57 -16.94
CA TRP A 584 -7.93 -10.76 -17.43
C TRP A 584 -8.26 -10.04 -18.74
N ASN A 585 -9.09 -10.63 -19.61
CA ASN A 585 -9.64 -9.93 -20.79
C ASN A 585 -10.51 -8.74 -20.38
N GLU A 586 -11.45 -8.94 -19.45
CA GLU A 586 -12.31 -7.88 -18.93
C GLU A 586 -11.53 -6.79 -18.18
N TYR A 587 -10.38 -7.13 -17.58
CA TYR A 587 -9.46 -6.18 -16.98
C TYR A 587 -8.68 -5.37 -18.02
N ALA A 588 -8.11 -6.03 -19.02
CA ALA A 588 -7.36 -5.38 -20.10
C ALA A 588 -8.22 -4.35 -20.84
N GLU A 589 -9.48 -4.69 -21.14
CA GLU A 589 -10.44 -3.77 -21.80
C GLU A 589 -10.72 -2.52 -20.97
N ALA A 590 -10.94 -2.65 -19.66
CA ALA A 590 -11.15 -1.49 -18.79
C ALA A 590 -9.88 -0.64 -18.63
N ASN A 591 -8.71 -1.26 -18.59
CA ASN A 591 -7.43 -0.56 -18.45
C ASN A 591 -7.05 0.20 -19.72
N TRP A 592 -7.29 -0.41 -20.87
CA TRP A 592 -7.22 0.22 -22.19
C TRP A 592 -8.14 1.44 -22.31
N ASN A 593 -9.41 1.29 -21.91
CA ASN A 593 -10.41 2.36 -22.01
C ASN A 593 -10.05 3.57 -21.13
N TYR A 594 -9.48 3.37 -19.94
CA TYR A 594 -8.92 4.46 -19.15
C TYR A 594 -7.69 5.09 -19.81
N ASN A 595 -6.71 4.28 -20.23
CA ASN A 595 -5.46 4.76 -20.81
C ASN A 595 -5.66 5.56 -22.13
N THR A 596 -6.75 5.29 -22.86
CA THR A 596 -7.13 5.96 -24.13
C THR A 596 -8.29 6.97 -23.99
N ASN A 597 -8.80 7.18 -22.78
CA ASN A 597 -9.83 8.16 -22.46
C ASN A 597 -9.87 8.44 -20.94
N ILE A 598 -8.89 9.20 -20.45
CA ILE A 598 -8.73 9.53 -19.02
C ILE A 598 -9.96 10.34 -18.58
N THR A 599 -10.83 9.67 -17.83
CA THR A 599 -12.10 10.23 -17.33
C THR A 599 -12.43 9.57 -15.99
N THR A 600 -13.19 10.27 -15.14
CA THR A 600 -13.66 9.77 -13.84
C THR A 600 -14.54 8.53 -13.96
N GLU A 601 -15.17 8.31 -15.12
CA GLU A 601 -15.93 7.10 -15.42
C GLU A 601 -15.02 5.94 -15.83
N ALA A 602 -14.05 6.17 -16.74
CA ALA A 602 -13.13 5.12 -17.17
C ALA A 602 -12.21 4.67 -16.04
N SER A 603 -11.75 5.58 -15.16
CA SER A 603 -11.08 5.18 -13.92
C SER A 603 -12.01 4.31 -13.07
N LYS A 604 -13.29 4.68 -12.89
CA LYS A 604 -14.22 3.88 -12.07
C LYS A 604 -14.38 2.44 -12.57
N ILE A 605 -14.43 2.25 -13.88
CA ILE A 605 -14.54 0.92 -14.51
C ILE A 605 -13.23 0.14 -14.36
N LEU A 606 -12.07 0.73 -14.68
CA LEU A 606 -10.75 0.09 -14.51
C LEU A 606 -10.55 -0.40 -13.07
N LEU A 607 -11.01 0.37 -12.10
CA LEU A 607 -10.67 0.10 -10.72
C LEU A 607 -11.59 -0.94 -10.09
N GLN A 608 -12.87 -0.94 -10.46
CA GLN A 608 -13.75 -2.10 -10.28
C GLN A 608 -13.16 -3.37 -10.93
N LYS A 609 -12.48 -3.27 -12.09
CA LYS A 609 -11.83 -4.42 -12.74
C LYS A 609 -10.51 -4.85 -12.10
N ASN A 610 -9.67 -3.95 -11.59
CA ASN A 610 -8.51 -4.32 -10.75
C ASN A 610 -8.97 -5.19 -9.57
N ILE A 611 -10.08 -4.79 -8.96
CA ILE A 611 -10.72 -5.47 -7.83
C ILE A 611 -11.29 -6.82 -8.25
N GLN A 612 -11.88 -6.96 -9.44
CA GLN A 612 -12.35 -8.25 -9.98
C GLN A 612 -11.17 -9.19 -10.34
N MET A 613 -10.06 -8.66 -10.86
CA MET A 613 -8.85 -9.44 -11.12
C MET A 613 -8.19 -9.90 -9.82
N ALA A 614 -8.01 -9.01 -8.85
CA ALA A 614 -7.55 -9.39 -7.52
C ALA A 614 -8.51 -10.41 -6.88
N ASN A 615 -9.83 -10.28 -7.07
CA ASN A 615 -10.87 -11.21 -6.61
C ASN A 615 -10.74 -12.65 -7.16
N HIS A 616 -10.08 -12.79 -8.32
CA HIS A 616 -9.76 -14.08 -8.91
C HIS A 616 -8.45 -14.65 -8.32
N THR A 617 -7.46 -13.79 -8.05
CA THR A 617 -6.16 -14.20 -7.50
C THR A 617 -6.24 -14.84 -6.11
N PHE A 618 -7.06 -14.36 -5.12
CA PHE A 618 -7.18 -15.09 -3.83
C PHE A 618 -7.67 -16.49 -4.04
N LYS A 619 -8.82 -16.58 -4.69
CA LYS A 619 -9.59 -17.80 -4.79
C LYS A 619 -8.73 -18.94 -5.32
N PHE A 620 -8.00 -18.68 -6.41
CA PHE A 620 -7.13 -19.70 -6.99
C PHE A 620 -5.79 -19.80 -6.27
N GLY A 621 -5.15 -18.71 -5.89
CA GLY A 621 -3.81 -18.78 -5.31
C GLY A 621 -3.72 -19.33 -3.89
N THR A 622 -4.81 -19.25 -3.11
CA THR A 622 -4.91 -20.01 -1.86
C THR A 622 -5.34 -21.46 -2.05
N TRP A 623 -6.05 -21.78 -3.11
CA TRP A 623 -6.25 -23.18 -3.48
C TRP A 623 -4.90 -23.78 -3.93
N ALA A 624 -4.08 -23.03 -4.67
CA ALA A 624 -2.70 -23.38 -5.00
C ALA A 624 -1.86 -23.65 -3.73
N ARG A 625 -1.96 -22.83 -2.69
CA ARG A 625 -1.27 -23.03 -1.39
C ARG A 625 -1.78 -24.22 -0.54
N GLN A 626 -2.71 -25.04 -1.02
CA GLN A 626 -3.11 -26.31 -0.38
C GLN A 626 -2.37 -27.54 -0.96
N PHE A 627 -1.72 -27.39 -2.11
CA PHE A 627 -0.95 -28.45 -2.76
C PHE A 627 0.51 -28.46 -2.28
N ASP A 628 1.01 -29.63 -1.89
CA ASP A 628 2.44 -29.83 -1.63
C ASP A 628 3.21 -30.06 -2.95
N VAL A 629 3.68 -28.94 -3.53
CA VAL A 629 4.47 -28.93 -4.78
C VAL A 629 5.86 -29.55 -4.65
N THR A 630 6.33 -29.92 -3.46
CA THR A 630 7.65 -30.54 -3.31
C THR A 630 7.71 -31.90 -4.02
N ASN A 631 6.65 -32.70 -3.89
CA ASN A 631 6.57 -34.10 -4.31
C ASN A 631 6.09 -34.32 -5.78
N PHE A 632 5.66 -33.27 -6.49
CA PHE A 632 5.18 -33.38 -7.87
C PHE A 632 6.29 -33.72 -8.86
N GLN A 633 5.99 -34.67 -9.75
CA GLN A 633 6.84 -35.14 -10.85
C GLN A 633 6.69 -34.25 -12.09
N ASN A 634 5.50 -33.69 -12.33
CA ASN A 634 5.26 -32.83 -13.49
C ASN A 634 5.82 -31.41 -13.25
N ALA A 635 7.00 -31.14 -13.80
CA ALA A 635 7.70 -29.87 -13.67
C ALA A 635 6.89 -28.65 -14.15
N SER A 636 6.07 -28.79 -15.20
CA SER A 636 5.23 -27.69 -15.71
C SER A 636 4.07 -27.38 -14.77
N ILE A 637 3.39 -28.39 -14.22
CA ILE A 637 2.34 -28.21 -13.20
C ILE A 637 2.95 -27.61 -11.93
N LYS A 638 4.13 -28.09 -11.52
CA LYS A 638 4.90 -27.55 -10.38
C LYS A 638 5.26 -26.07 -10.57
N ARG A 639 5.73 -25.67 -11.76
CA ARG A 639 6.06 -24.26 -12.09
C ARG A 639 4.81 -23.36 -12.13
N MET A 640 3.72 -23.82 -12.75
CA MET A 640 2.44 -23.09 -12.73
C MET A 640 1.94 -22.91 -11.29
N ILE A 641 1.95 -23.96 -10.47
CA ILE A 641 1.45 -23.86 -9.10
C ILE A 641 2.40 -23.05 -8.22
N LYS A 642 3.74 -23.03 -8.41
CA LYS A 642 4.62 -22.03 -7.73
C LYS A 642 4.19 -20.60 -8.10
N LYS A 643 3.99 -20.31 -9.40
CA LYS A 643 3.61 -18.95 -9.85
C LYS A 643 2.21 -18.52 -9.39
N ILE A 644 1.28 -19.46 -9.23
CA ILE A 644 -0.08 -19.21 -8.69
C ILE A 644 -0.08 -19.28 -7.15
N GLN A 645 0.97 -19.82 -6.50
CA GLN A 645 1.19 -19.71 -5.05
C GLN A 645 1.86 -18.39 -4.66
N ASP A 646 2.61 -17.76 -5.57
CA ASP A 646 2.80 -16.31 -5.55
C ASP A 646 1.56 -15.62 -6.12
N LEU A 647 1.32 -14.44 -5.59
CA LEU A 647 0.05 -13.77 -5.56
C LEU A 647 0.28 -12.27 -5.78
N GLU A 648 1.54 -11.82 -5.93
CA GLU A 648 1.91 -10.43 -6.25
C GLU A 648 1.30 -9.42 -5.27
N ARG A 649 0.86 -8.25 -5.78
CA ARG A 649 -0.02 -7.28 -5.11
C ARG A 649 -1.39 -7.84 -4.66
N ALA A 650 -1.61 -9.15 -4.83
CA ALA A 650 -2.87 -9.85 -4.86
C ALA A 650 -2.91 -11.17 -4.02
N ALA A 651 -2.14 -11.31 -2.89
CA ALA A 651 -2.44 -11.81 -1.44
C ALA A 651 -3.15 -11.17 0.05
N LEU A 652 -3.62 -9.91 0.56
CA LEU A 652 -3.14 -8.61 1.28
C LEU A 652 -4.12 -8.24 2.45
N PRO A 653 -3.89 -7.53 3.65
CA PRO A 653 -5.00 -8.45 4.86
C PRO A 653 -6.58 -8.01 4.59
N ALA A 654 -7.18 -6.79 4.88
CA ALA A 654 -8.31 -5.98 4.20
C ALA A 654 -8.79 -4.38 4.34
N LYS A 655 -8.09 -3.30 4.85
CA LYS A 655 -7.88 -1.82 4.32
C LYS A 655 -6.47 -1.16 3.74
N GLU A 656 -5.40 -1.84 3.22
CA GLU A 656 -4.22 -1.76 2.25
C GLU A 656 -4.26 -2.15 0.67
N LEU A 657 -5.10 -2.96 -0.04
CA LEU A 657 -4.98 -3.21 -1.56
C LEU A 657 -5.81 -2.31 -2.51
N GLU A 658 -7.06 -1.97 -2.20
CA GLU A 658 -7.86 -1.03 -3.01
C GLU A 658 -7.44 0.45 -2.81
N GLU A 659 -6.27 0.65 -2.19
CA GLU A 659 -5.35 1.79 -2.09
C GLU A 659 -3.94 1.29 -2.51
N TYR A 660 -3.80 0.24 -3.36
CA TYR A 660 -2.59 -0.20 -4.13
C TYR A 660 -2.72 -0.16 -5.72
N ASN A 661 -3.93 -0.22 -6.32
CA ASN A 661 -4.15 -0.06 -7.80
C ASN A 661 -4.54 1.33 -8.41
N GLN A 662 -5.42 2.12 -7.76
CA GLN A 662 -5.95 3.46 -8.14
C GLN A 662 -5.11 4.79 -7.85
N ILE A 663 -4.50 5.19 -6.70
CA ILE A 663 -3.49 6.31 -6.64
C ILE A 663 -2.26 5.95 -7.51
N LEU A 664 -1.97 4.67 -7.85
CA LEU A 664 -0.98 4.27 -8.87
C LEU A 664 -1.42 4.84 -10.22
N LEU A 665 -2.73 4.77 -10.47
CA LEU A 665 -3.43 5.51 -11.52
C LEU A 665 -3.34 7.04 -11.36
N ASP A 666 -3.24 7.62 -10.16
CA ASP A 666 -3.01 9.06 -9.95
C ASP A 666 -1.53 9.47 -9.94
N MET A 667 -0.56 8.58 -9.71
CA MET A 667 0.84 8.75 -10.05
C MET A 667 0.95 8.85 -11.56
N GLU A 668 0.34 7.89 -12.24
CA GLU A 668 0.20 7.85 -13.68
C GLU A 668 -0.61 9.06 -14.19
N THR A 669 -1.69 9.48 -13.53
CA THR A 669 -2.47 10.69 -13.88
C THR A 669 -1.64 11.95 -13.64
N THR A 670 -1.11 12.16 -12.44
CA THR A 670 -0.35 13.36 -12.06
C THR A 670 0.90 13.52 -12.92
N TYR A 671 1.50 12.41 -13.34
CA TYR A 671 2.55 12.43 -14.36
C TYR A 671 1.99 12.79 -15.75
N SER A 672 0.90 12.16 -16.20
CA SER A 672 0.38 12.28 -17.58
C SER A 672 -0.36 13.59 -17.87
N VAL A 673 -1.11 14.14 -16.91
CA VAL A 673 -1.91 15.37 -17.09
C VAL A 673 -1.15 16.64 -16.68
N ALA A 674 0.06 16.51 -16.13
CA ALA A 674 0.82 17.65 -15.67
C ALA A 674 1.24 18.58 -16.82
N SER A 675 1.00 19.86 -16.61
CA SER A 675 1.52 20.95 -17.42
C SER A 675 2.32 21.95 -16.58
N VAL A 676 3.28 22.58 -17.25
CA VAL A 676 4.21 23.57 -16.70
C VAL A 676 3.94 24.91 -17.37
N CYS A 677 3.68 25.96 -16.58
CA CYS A 677 3.29 27.26 -17.10
C CYS A 677 4.40 28.31 -16.97
N HIS A 678 4.60 29.09 -18.02
CA HIS A 678 5.41 30.31 -17.99
C HIS A 678 4.68 31.45 -17.23
N PRO A 679 5.40 32.45 -16.69
CA PRO A 679 4.79 33.59 -15.98
C PRO A 679 3.83 34.47 -16.81
N ASN A 680 3.81 34.30 -18.14
CA ASN A 680 2.88 34.97 -19.06
C ASN A 680 1.56 34.21 -19.27
N GLY A 681 1.40 33.02 -18.67
CA GLY A 681 0.19 32.20 -18.74
C GLY A 681 0.18 31.08 -19.79
N THR A 682 1.22 30.91 -20.62
CA THR A 682 1.29 29.75 -21.54
C THR A 682 1.74 28.49 -20.79
N CYS A 683 0.99 27.40 -20.93
CA CYS A 683 1.27 26.11 -20.27
C CYS A 683 1.62 25.02 -21.30
N LEU A 684 2.59 24.18 -20.96
CA LEU A 684 3.18 23.14 -21.80
C LEU A 684 3.02 21.75 -21.14
N GLN A 685 2.58 20.73 -21.87
CA GLN A 685 2.55 19.33 -21.41
C GLN A 685 3.94 18.68 -21.54
N LEU A 686 4.13 17.49 -20.94
CA LEU A 686 5.36 16.72 -21.19
C LEU A 686 5.51 16.38 -22.68
N GLU A 687 4.46 15.82 -23.27
CA GLU A 687 4.43 15.30 -24.65
C GLU A 687 3.33 15.99 -25.47
N PRO A 688 3.66 16.73 -26.55
CA PRO A 688 4.98 16.86 -27.17
C PRO A 688 5.84 18.04 -26.66
N ASP A 689 5.29 18.94 -25.84
CA ASP A 689 5.84 20.30 -25.72
C ASP A 689 7.20 20.37 -25.00
N LEU A 690 7.28 19.84 -23.78
CA LEU A 690 8.52 19.87 -22.99
C LEU A 690 9.57 18.88 -23.52
N THR A 691 9.16 17.73 -24.08
CA THR A 691 10.09 16.81 -24.75
C THR A 691 10.72 17.48 -25.98
N SER A 692 9.92 18.14 -26.83
CA SER A 692 10.41 18.92 -27.96
C SER A 692 11.31 20.09 -27.53
N LEU A 693 10.94 20.82 -26.48
CA LEU A 693 11.74 21.93 -25.95
C LEU A 693 13.10 21.45 -25.41
N MET A 694 13.14 20.34 -24.66
CA MET A 694 14.41 19.75 -24.21
C MET A 694 15.24 19.23 -25.39
N ALA A 695 14.60 18.54 -26.35
CA ALA A 695 15.27 17.98 -27.53
C ALA A 695 15.90 19.05 -28.44
N THR A 696 15.22 20.17 -28.66
CA THR A 696 15.60 21.18 -29.68
C THR A 696 16.30 22.42 -29.11
N SER A 697 16.08 22.81 -27.85
CA SER A 697 16.69 24.02 -27.30
C SER A 697 18.19 23.86 -27.07
N ARG A 698 18.94 24.94 -27.29
CA ARG A 698 20.40 25.02 -27.15
C ARG A 698 20.85 26.17 -26.24
N LYS A 699 19.93 26.69 -25.41
CA LYS A 699 20.16 27.74 -24.41
C LYS A 699 20.08 27.15 -23.01
N TYR A 700 21.02 27.52 -22.14
CA TYR A 700 21.08 27.04 -20.76
C TYR A 700 19.81 27.38 -19.97
N GLU A 701 19.36 28.63 -19.99
CA GLU A 701 18.19 29.09 -19.20
C GLU A 701 16.86 28.45 -19.63
N ASP A 702 16.59 28.32 -20.93
CA ASP A 702 15.37 27.70 -21.44
C ASP A 702 15.29 26.20 -21.03
N LEU A 703 16.42 25.48 -21.16
CA LEU A 703 16.56 24.09 -20.72
C LEU A 703 16.47 23.96 -19.19
N LEU A 704 17.09 24.88 -18.45
CA LEU A 704 17.05 24.88 -16.99
C LEU A 704 15.63 25.14 -16.48
N TRP A 705 14.92 26.10 -17.08
CA TRP A 705 13.52 26.38 -16.76
C TRP A 705 12.66 25.14 -16.98
N ALA A 706 12.76 24.46 -18.13
CA ALA A 706 11.99 23.26 -18.42
C ALA A 706 12.32 22.10 -17.47
N TRP A 707 13.62 21.80 -17.32
CA TRP A 707 14.14 20.73 -16.46
C TRP A 707 13.74 20.91 -14.99
N LYS A 708 13.88 22.13 -14.47
CA LYS A 708 13.56 22.50 -13.08
C LYS A 708 12.06 22.54 -12.88
N SER A 709 11.31 23.21 -13.75
CA SER A 709 9.87 23.40 -13.56
C SER A 709 9.10 22.09 -13.70
N TRP A 710 9.54 21.14 -14.54
CA TRP A 710 8.99 19.78 -14.54
C TRP A 710 9.20 19.05 -13.21
N ARG A 711 10.38 19.19 -12.59
CA ARG A 711 10.69 18.57 -11.29
C ARG A 711 10.00 19.27 -10.13
N ASP A 712 9.94 20.59 -10.15
CA ASP A 712 9.24 21.40 -9.15
C ASP A 712 7.70 21.25 -9.27
N LYS A 713 7.18 20.87 -10.44
CA LYS A 713 5.74 20.60 -10.69
C LYS A 713 5.35 19.14 -10.46
N VAL A 714 6.06 18.20 -11.08
CA VAL A 714 5.75 16.75 -11.06
C VAL A 714 6.63 16.02 -10.08
N GLY A 715 7.94 16.21 -10.10
CA GLY A 715 8.82 15.59 -9.10
C GLY A 715 8.34 15.85 -7.67
N ARG A 716 8.03 17.11 -7.34
CA ARG A 716 7.38 17.48 -6.08
C ARG A 716 5.98 16.91 -5.95
N ALA A 717 5.10 17.01 -6.95
CA ALA A 717 3.82 16.31 -6.93
C ALA A 717 3.93 14.78 -7.09
N ILE A 718 5.11 14.18 -6.87
CA ILE A 718 5.39 12.74 -6.74
C ILE A 718 6.34 12.47 -5.53
N LEU A 719 6.87 13.49 -4.82
CA LEU A 719 7.43 13.40 -3.44
C LEU A 719 6.34 13.36 -2.37
N PRO A 720 5.10 13.63 -2.79
CA PRO A 720 4.02 12.93 -2.13
C PRO A 720 3.36 11.78 -2.89
N PHE A 721 3.98 11.19 -3.93
CA PHE A 721 3.65 9.83 -4.43
C PHE A 721 4.75 8.66 -4.46
N PHE A 722 6.04 8.67 -4.02
CA PHE A 722 7.04 7.51 -4.04
C PHE A 722 7.71 6.74 -2.79
N PRO A 723 7.39 6.78 -1.47
CA PRO A 723 7.35 5.57 -0.57
C PRO A 723 6.10 4.91 0.03
N LYS A 724 4.85 5.39 0.02
CA LYS A 724 3.78 4.70 0.82
C LYS A 724 3.62 3.22 0.26
N TYR A 725 3.64 2.95 -1.06
CA TYR A 725 3.84 1.61 -1.69
C TYR A 725 5.28 1.03 -1.63
N VAL A 726 6.27 1.69 -1.02
CA VAL A 726 7.48 0.98 -0.55
C VAL A 726 7.04 0.07 0.57
N GLU A 727 6.40 0.62 1.61
CA GLU A 727 5.87 -0.19 2.70
C GLU A 727 4.90 -1.27 2.19
N LEU A 728 4.18 -0.99 1.09
CA LEU A 728 3.19 -1.93 0.56
C LEU A 728 3.67 -2.90 -0.52
N ALA A 729 4.47 -2.56 -1.52
CA ALA A 729 5.09 -3.60 -2.34
C ALA A 729 5.99 -4.47 -1.46
N ASN A 730 6.65 -3.90 -0.45
CA ASN A 730 7.39 -4.68 0.51
C ASN A 730 6.49 -5.58 1.36
N LYS A 731 5.32 -5.11 1.79
CA LYS A 731 4.41 -5.93 2.61
C LYS A 731 3.57 -6.91 1.77
N ALA A 732 3.38 -6.63 0.49
CA ALA A 732 2.93 -7.57 -0.53
C ALA A 732 3.92 -8.74 -0.64
N ALA A 733 5.16 -8.40 -0.96
CA ALA A 733 6.28 -9.31 -1.10
C ALA A 733 6.50 -10.17 0.16
N ARG A 734 6.53 -9.54 1.35
CA ARG A 734 6.71 -10.23 2.64
C ARG A 734 5.72 -11.32 2.97
N LEU A 735 4.49 -11.20 2.49
CA LEU A 735 3.48 -12.21 2.78
C LEU A 735 3.36 -13.25 1.66
N ASN A 736 3.88 -12.95 0.47
CA ASN A 736 4.24 -13.97 -0.51
C ASN A 736 5.49 -14.78 -0.12
N GLY A 737 6.38 -14.21 0.70
CA GLY A 737 7.52 -14.91 1.32
C GLY A 737 8.89 -14.33 0.96
N TYR A 738 8.93 -13.20 0.26
CA TYR A 738 10.13 -12.42 -0.08
C TYR A 738 10.50 -11.45 1.06
N GLU A 739 11.68 -10.83 1.02
CA GLU A 739 12.07 -9.85 2.07
C GLU A 739 11.46 -8.45 1.84
N ASP A 740 11.44 -8.01 0.57
CA ASP A 740 10.99 -6.70 0.12
C ASP A 740 10.48 -6.73 -1.35
N ALA A 741 10.00 -5.60 -1.86
CA ALA A 741 9.48 -5.47 -3.22
C ALA A 741 10.51 -5.78 -4.32
N GLY A 742 11.76 -5.38 -4.10
CA GLY A 742 12.89 -5.65 -4.97
C GLY A 742 13.21 -7.13 -4.98
N ASP A 743 13.14 -7.80 -3.83
CA ASP A 743 13.31 -9.25 -3.74
C ASP A 743 12.27 -10.01 -4.59
N SER A 744 10.99 -9.64 -4.47
CA SER A 744 9.93 -10.15 -5.34
C SER A 744 10.18 -9.84 -6.83
N TRP A 745 10.71 -8.66 -7.16
CA TRP A 745 11.07 -8.30 -8.54
C TRP A 745 12.32 -9.05 -9.07
N ARG A 746 13.22 -9.51 -8.18
CA ARG A 746 14.42 -10.28 -8.51
C ARG A 746 14.10 -11.77 -8.76
N ASP A 747 13.15 -12.39 -8.03
CA ASP A 747 12.75 -13.80 -8.26
C ASP A 747 12.18 -14.05 -9.67
N MET A 748 11.65 -13.03 -10.35
CA MET A 748 11.24 -13.12 -11.78
C MET A 748 12.36 -13.55 -12.73
N TYR A 749 13.62 -13.42 -12.34
CA TYR A 749 14.78 -13.90 -13.11
C TYR A 749 15.26 -15.30 -12.70
N GLU A 750 14.76 -15.85 -11.58
CA GLU A 750 15.18 -17.12 -10.97
C GLU A 750 16.71 -17.23 -10.75
N MET A 751 17.36 -16.10 -10.45
CA MET A 751 18.83 -15.96 -10.33
C MET A 751 19.26 -15.46 -8.95
N PRO A 752 19.78 -16.33 -8.06
CA PRO A 752 20.35 -15.89 -6.77
C PRO A 752 21.60 -14.99 -6.89
N SER A 753 22.27 -14.98 -8.06
CA SER A 753 23.47 -14.18 -8.33
C SER A 753 23.18 -12.83 -9.00
N LEU A 754 21.91 -12.49 -9.26
CA LEU A 754 21.51 -11.43 -10.19
C LEU A 754 22.23 -10.09 -9.98
N GLU A 755 22.33 -9.60 -8.75
CA GLU A 755 22.99 -8.30 -8.48
C GLU A 755 24.49 -8.31 -8.77
N GLN A 756 25.16 -9.45 -8.58
CA GLN A 756 26.59 -9.63 -8.89
C GLN A 756 26.83 -9.67 -10.40
N ASP A 757 25.98 -10.41 -11.12
CA ASP A 757 26.03 -10.51 -12.59
C ASP A 757 25.76 -9.14 -13.24
N LEU A 758 24.82 -8.35 -12.70
CA LEU A 758 24.49 -7.01 -13.18
C LEU A 758 25.62 -5.99 -12.92
N GLU A 759 26.24 -5.99 -11.73
CA GLU A 759 27.40 -5.15 -11.45
C GLU A 759 28.58 -5.53 -12.38
N GLN A 760 28.82 -6.82 -12.62
CA GLN A 760 29.87 -7.24 -13.57
C GLN A 760 29.59 -6.71 -14.99
N LEU A 761 28.37 -6.86 -15.50
CA LEU A 761 27.98 -6.34 -16.82
C LEU A 761 28.11 -4.81 -16.89
N PHE A 762 27.81 -4.10 -15.79
CA PHE A 762 28.03 -2.66 -15.71
C PHE A 762 29.52 -2.28 -15.77
N GLN A 763 30.39 -3.00 -15.04
CA GLN A 763 31.84 -2.78 -15.06
C GLN A 763 32.46 -3.12 -16.43
N GLU A 764 31.97 -4.15 -17.13
CA GLU A 764 32.40 -4.48 -18.51
C GLU A 764 32.09 -3.36 -19.51
N LEU A 765 30.96 -2.65 -19.33
CA LEU A 765 30.51 -1.54 -20.19
C LEU A 765 31.09 -0.17 -19.78
N GLN A 766 31.58 -0.03 -18.55
CA GLN A 766 32.09 1.23 -17.99
C GLN A 766 33.18 1.92 -18.85
N PRO A 767 34.17 1.22 -19.45
CA PRO A 767 35.21 1.86 -20.27
C PRO A 767 34.66 2.60 -21.50
N LEU A 768 33.57 2.07 -22.09
CA LEU A 768 32.89 2.69 -23.23
C LEU A 768 32.04 3.89 -22.78
N TYR A 769 31.32 3.76 -21.66
CA TYR A 769 30.54 4.88 -21.11
C TYR A 769 31.43 6.07 -20.68
N LEU A 770 32.53 5.83 -19.97
CA LEU A 770 33.43 6.90 -19.51
C LEU A 770 34.08 7.66 -20.67
N ASN A 771 34.35 6.98 -21.79
CA ASN A 771 34.84 7.61 -23.01
C ASN A 771 33.77 8.46 -23.72
N LEU A 772 32.54 7.97 -23.81
CA LEU A 772 31.41 8.73 -24.34
C LEU A 772 31.12 9.97 -23.49
N HIS A 773 31.09 9.83 -22.15
CA HIS A 773 30.89 10.90 -21.18
C HIS A 773 31.94 12.02 -21.33
N ALA A 774 33.23 11.69 -21.38
CA ALA A 774 34.30 12.68 -21.53
C ALA A 774 34.21 13.42 -22.88
N TYR A 775 33.94 12.71 -23.97
CA TYR A 775 33.76 13.30 -25.30
C TYR A 775 32.58 14.28 -25.34
N VAL A 776 31.42 13.88 -24.79
CA VAL A 776 30.22 14.72 -24.68
C VAL A 776 30.48 15.92 -23.77
N ARG A 777 31.22 15.76 -22.66
CA ARG A 777 31.62 16.88 -21.78
C ARG A 777 32.43 17.95 -22.53
N ARG A 778 33.40 17.56 -23.38
CA ARG A 778 34.16 18.52 -24.21
C ARG A 778 33.25 19.27 -25.17
N ALA A 779 32.35 18.56 -25.84
CA ALA A 779 31.42 19.17 -26.79
C ALA A 779 30.46 20.18 -26.11
N LEU A 780 29.94 19.84 -24.93
CA LEU A 780 29.10 20.74 -24.12
C LEU A 780 29.90 21.91 -23.55
N HIS A 781 31.14 21.71 -23.09
CA HIS A 781 32.04 22.79 -22.66
C HIS A 781 32.33 23.78 -23.80
N ARG A 782 32.48 23.29 -25.03
CA ARG A 782 32.66 24.12 -26.24
C ARG A 782 31.43 24.99 -26.56
N HIS A 783 30.22 24.51 -26.29
CA HIS A 783 28.97 25.23 -26.59
C HIS A 783 28.49 26.14 -25.45
N TYR A 784 28.42 25.62 -24.22
CA TYR A 784 27.93 26.35 -23.04
C TYR A 784 29.02 27.10 -22.27
N GLY A 785 30.29 26.83 -22.54
CA GLY A 785 31.44 27.57 -22.00
C GLY A 785 31.95 27.11 -20.62
N PRO A 786 33.17 27.55 -20.26
CA PRO A 786 33.91 27.06 -19.09
C PRO A 786 33.34 27.49 -17.72
N GLN A 787 32.37 28.42 -17.69
CA GLN A 787 31.71 28.81 -16.45
C GLN A 787 30.59 27.85 -16.04
N LEU A 788 30.09 27.05 -16.99
CA LEU A 788 28.91 26.18 -16.83
C LEU A 788 29.23 24.69 -16.97
N ILE A 789 30.47 24.32 -17.32
CA ILE A 789 31.01 22.96 -17.39
C ILE A 789 32.48 22.99 -16.90
N ASP A 790 32.88 22.16 -15.92
CA ASP A 790 34.31 21.88 -15.68
C ASP A 790 34.75 20.63 -16.48
N PRO A 791 35.89 20.65 -17.19
CA PRO A 791 36.35 19.53 -18.03
C PRO A 791 36.77 18.26 -17.25
N ARG A 792 36.74 18.28 -15.92
CA ARG A 792 37.02 17.17 -14.98
C ARG A 792 35.88 16.95 -13.96
N GLY A 793 34.82 17.74 -14.04
CA GLY A 793 33.66 17.65 -13.16
C GLY A 793 32.57 16.72 -13.69
N PRO A 794 31.52 16.46 -12.90
CA PRO A 794 30.26 15.93 -13.40
C PRO A 794 29.59 16.93 -14.35
N ILE A 795 28.74 16.43 -15.25
CA ILE A 795 28.09 17.26 -16.27
C ILE A 795 26.67 17.64 -15.79
N PRO A 796 26.21 18.90 -15.94
CA PRO A 796 24.87 19.31 -15.52
C PRO A 796 23.75 18.51 -16.22
N ALA A 797 22.86 17.94 -15.42
CA ALA A 797 21.84 16.96 -15.83
C ALA A 797 20.68 17.49 -16.71
N HIS A 798 20.78 18.72 -17.20
CA HIS A 798 19.83 19.37 -18.12
C HIS A 798 20.43 19.72 -19.49
N LEU A 799 21.76 19.57 -19.67
CA LEU A 799 22.48 19.97 -20.89
C LEU A 799 22.85 18.81 -21.81
N GLN A 800 23.04 17.61 -21.25
CA GLN A 800 23.24 16.37 -22.01
C GLN A 800 21.94 15.82 -22.58
N SER A 801 20.83 16.45 -22.20
CA SER A 801 19.54 15.81 -22.14
C SER A 801 18.61 16.49 -23.12
N GLY A 802 18.69 16.06 -24.38
CA GLY A 802 17.63 16.28 -25.38
C GLY A 802 16.36 15.47 -25.07
N ASN A 803 16.03 15.39 -23.78
CA ASN A 803 15.23 14.40 -23.08
C ASN A 803 15.08 14.90 -21.63
N MET A 804 13.99 14.60 -20.92
CA MET A 804 13.75 15.18 -19.59
C MET A 804 14.69 14.64 -18.48
N TRP A 805 15.38 13.49 -18.67
CA TRP A 805 16.09 12.77 -17.60
C TRP A 805 17.58 12.54 -17.82
N ALA A 806 18.12 12.86 -19.01
CA ALA A 806 19.46 12.42 -19.43
C ALA A 806 19.61 10.89 -19.42
N GLN A 807 18.52 10.15 -19.70
CA GLN A 807 18.56 8.70 -19.91
C GLN A 807 19.16 8.34 -21.28
N THR A 808 18.89 9.18 -22.28
CA THR A 808 19.38 9.11 -23.66
C THR A 808 19.80 10.51 -24.08
N TRP A 809 20.86 10.59 -24.87
CA TRP A 809 21.57 11.82 -25.24
C TRP A 809 21.55 12.06 -26.77
N SER A 810 20.90 11.22 -27.56
CA SER A 810 21.01 11.25 -29.02
C SER A 810 20.33 12.46 -29.68
N ASN A 811 19.55 13.22 -28.91
CA ASN A 811 18.93 14.47 -29.33
C ASN A 811 19.82 15.71 -29.05
N ILE A 812 21.06 15.53 -28.58
CA ILE A 812 22.15 16.53 -28.69
C ILE A 812 23.21 16.15 -29.74
N TYR A 813 22.88 15.23 -30.66
CA TYR A 813 23.78 14.73 -31.70
C TYR A 813 24.36 15.85 -32.59
N ASP A 814 23.62 16.93 -32.83
CA ASP A 814 24.08 18.14 -33.52
C ASP A 814 25.27 18.84 -32.84
N LEU A 815 25.37 18.77 -31.51
CA LEU A 815 26.49 19.35 -30.75
C LEU A 815 27.72 18.44 -30.72
N VAL A 816 27.51 17.12 -30.86
CA VAL A 816 28.50 16.06 -30.60
C VAL A 816 28.81 15.20 -31.82
N VAL A 817 28.35 15.58 -33.02
CA VAL A 817 28.58 14.85 -34.27
C VAL A 817 30.09 14.69 -34.56
N PRO A 818 30.61 13.45 -34.68
CA PRO A 818 32.03 13.18 -34.97
C PRO A 818 32.52 13.83 -36.27
N PHE A 819 31.74 13.71 -37.34
CA PHE A 819 32.06 14.21 -38.67
C PHE A 819 30.90 15.07 -39.21
N PRO A 820 30.91 16.39 -38.97
CA PRO A 820 29.86 17.31 -39.46
C PRO A 820 29.80 17.44 -40.99
N SER A 821 30.81 16.92 -41.69
CA SER A 821 30.96 16.83 -43.14
C SER A 821 30.06 15.78 -43.80
N ALA A 822 29.71 14.72 -43.06
CA ALA A 822 28.97 13.58 -43.60
C ALA A 822 27.44 13.82 -43.60
N PRO A 823 26.67 13.12 -44.46
CA PRO A 823 25.21 13.26 -44.52
C PRO A 823 24.53 12.99 -43.16
N LYS A 824 23.43 13.70 -42.89
CA LYS A 824 22.54 13.37 -41.77
C LYS A 824 21.89 12.00 -42.01
N ILE A 825 21.82 11.20 -40.94
CA ILE A 825 21.15 9.88 -40.93
C ILE A 825 19.65 10.01 -40.59
N ASP A 826 19.23 11.13 -40.01
CA ASP A 826 17.87 11.37 -39.54
C ASP A 826 16.85 11.34 -40.70
N ALA A 827 15.97 10.35 -40.64
CA ALA A 827 14.88 10.10 -41.57
C ALA A 827 13.75 11.16 -41.55
N THR A 828 13.63 11.94 -40.48
CA THR A 828 12.42 12.72 -40.15
C THR A 828 12.00 13.70 -41.27
N GLU A 829 12.94 14.46 -41.83
CA GLU A 829 12.67 15.39 -42.94
C GLU A 829 12.14 14.65 -44.19
N ALA A 830 12.63 13.43 -44.46
CA ALA A 830 12.22 12.61 -45.59
C ALA A 830 10.84 11.97 -45.37
N MET A 831 10.58 11.44 -44.17
CA MET A 831 9.28 10.86 -43.79
C MET A 831 8.15 11.89 -43.92
N ILE A 832 8.34 13.09 -43.36
CA ILE A 832 7.36 14.19 -43.45
C ILE A 832 7.14 14.60 -44.91
N LYS A 833 8.22 14.78 -45.69
CA LYS A 833 8.14 15.17 -47.11
C LYS A 833 7.46 14.12 -47.99
N GLN A 834 7.55 12.85 -47.63
CA GLN A 834 6.88 11.73 -48.31
C GLN A 834 5.42 11.51 -47.84
N GLY A 835 4.92 12.30 -46.90
CA GLY A 835 3.56 12.14 -46.37
C GLY A 835 3.37 10.87 -45.54
N TRP A 836 4.40 10.47 -44.78
CA TRP A 836 4.26 9.37 -43.82
C TRP A 836 3.24 9.72 -42.73
N THR A 837 2.57 8.69 -42.23
CA THR A 837 1.58 8.77 -41.15
C THR A 837 1.92 7.74 -40.07
N PRO A 838 1.44 7.91 -38.83
CA PRO A 838 1.58 6.91 -37.78
C PRO A 838 1.16 5.51 -38.23
N LYS A 839 0.00 5.38 -38.89
CA LYS A 839 -0.47 4.08 -39.43
C LYS A 839 0.55 3.44 -40.37
N ARG A 840 1.17 4.22 -41.27
CA ARG A 840 2.22 3.70 -42.17
C ARG A 840 3.45 3.20 -41.39
N MET A 841 3.86 3.89 -40.33
CA MET A 841 5.02 3.48 -39.52
C MET A 841 4.81 2.10 -38.89
N PHE A 842 3.58 1.77 -38.46
CA PHE A 842 3.23 0.43 -38.00
C PHE A 842 3.06 -0.57 -39.15
N GLU A 843 2.58 -0.17 -40.33
CA GLU A 843 2.47 -1.05 -41.50
C GLU A 843 3.84 -1.53 -41.98
N GLU A 844 4.85 -0.65 -42.01
CA GLU A 844 6.23 -1.06 -42.34
C GLU A 844 6.84 -1.96 -41.25
N ALA A 845 6.41 -1.82 -39.98
CA ALA A 845 6.81 -2.73 -38.91
C ALA A 845 6.20 -4.14 -39.10
N ASP A 846 4.90 -4.26 -39.40
CA ASP A 846 4.25 -5.53 -39.72
C ASP A 846 4.87 -6.19 -40.98
N ASN A 847 5.23 -5.38 -41.98
CA ASN A 847 6.05 -5.81 -43.13
C ASN A 847 7.40 -6.39 -42.68
N PHE A 848 8.07 -5.80 -41.66
CA PHE A 848 9.31 -6.36 -41.12
C PHE A 848 9.08 -7.72 -40.44
N PHE A 849 8.12 -7.84 -39.52
CA PHE A 849 7.85 -9.12 -38.82
C PHE A 849 7.47 -10.24 -39.78
N THR A 850 6.58 -9.96 -40.74
CA THR A 850 6.20 -10.93 -41.79
C THR A 850 7.35 -11.24 -42.75
N SER A 851 8.27 -10.30 -43.01
CA SER A 851 9.50 -10.58 -43.76
C SER A 851 10.34 -11.68 -43.10
N LEU A 852 10.40 -11.74 -41.76
CA LEU A 852 11.10 -12.79 -41.03
C LEU A 852 10.33 -14.13 -41.02
N GLY A 853 9.09 -14.16 -41.54
CA GLY A 853 8.22 -15.34 -41.44
C GLY A 853 7.60 -15.50 -40.06
N LEU A 854 7.54 -14.41 -39.29
CA LEU A 854 6.75 -14.33 -38.07
C LEU A 854 5.27 -14.03 -38.44
N LEU A 855 4.44 -13.71 -37.45
CA LEU A 855 2.99 -13.64 -37.63
C LEU A 855 2.56 -12.20 -37.97
N PRO A 856 1.70 -11.97 -38.98
CA PRO A 856 1.10 -10.66 -39.20
C PRO A 856 0.17 -10.30 -38.04
N VAL A 857 0.08 -9.02 -37.68
CA VAL A 857 -0.90 -8.56 -36.69
C VAL A 857 -2.34 -8.72 -37.22
N PRO A 858 -3.31 -9.09 -36.36
CA PRO A 858 -4.67 -9.37 -36.80
C PRO A 858 -5.41 -8.09 -37.23
N PHE A 859 -6.45 -8.22 -38.07
CA PHE A 859 -7.28 -7.08 -38.48
C PHE A 859 -7.85 -6.28 -37.29
N GLU A 860 -8.10 -6.94 -36.16
CA GLU A 860 -8.60 -6.32 -34.93
C GLU A 860 -7.61 -5.32 -34.31
N PHE A 861 -6.30 -5.53 -34.44
CA PHE A 861 -5.24 -4.61 -34.01
C PHE A 861 -5.39 -3.24 -34.71
N TRP A 862 -5.56 -3.24 -36.04
CA TRP A 862 -5.68 -2.03 -36.86
C TRP A 862 -6.95 -1.23 -36.58
N ASN A 863 -8.00 -1.91 -36.11
CA ASN A 863 -9.31 -1.31 -35.86
C ASN A 863 -9.48 -0.79 -34.42
N LYS A 864 -8.66 -1.26 -33.46
CA LYS A 864 -8.79 -0.90 -32.03
C LYS A 864 -7.58 -0.17 -31.42
N SER A 865 -6.40 -0.20 -32.05
CA SER A 865 -5.20 0.45 -31.51
C SER A 865 -5.26 1.97 -31.56
N MET A 866 -4.62 2.65 -30.60
CA MET A 866 -4.49 4.10 -30.56
C MET A 866 -3.08 4.49 -31.03
N LEU A 867 -2.93 4.60 -32.35
CA LEU A 867 -1.63 4.82 -33.00
C LEU A 867 -1.23 6.30 -33.10
N GLU A 868 -2.09 7.24 -32.70
CA GLU A 868 -1.84 8.68 -32.71
C GLU A 868 -2.62 9.40 -31.58
N LYS A 869 -2.21 10.61 -31.18
CA LYS A 869 -2.87 11.37 -30.10
C LYS A 869 -4.25 11.89 -30.58
N PRO A 870 -5.37 11.56 -29.90
CA PRO A 870 -6.70 12.03 -30.32
C PRO A 870 -6.81 13.56 -30.36
N THR A 871 -7.48 14.08 -31.40
CA THR A 871 -7.73 15.52 -31.58
C THR A 871 -9.13 15.95 -31.14
N ASP A 872 -9.90 15.06 -30.52
CA ASP A 872 -11.29 15.27 -30.08
C ASP A 872 -11.42 15.84 -28.65
N GLY A 873 -10.29 16.17 -28.02
CA GLY A 873 -10.22 16.77 -26.68
C GLY A 873 -10.12 15.78 -25.53
N ARG A 874 -9.99 14.47 -25.79
CA ARG A 874 -9.72 13.47 -24.75
C ARG A 874 -8.29 13.54 -24.22
N GLU A 875 -8.12 13.34 -22.92
CA GLU A 875 -6.83 13.11 -22.29
C GLU A 875 -6.46 11.63 -22.36
N VAL A 876 -5.17 11.32 -22.59
CA VAL A 876 -4.66 9.95 -22.81
C VAL A 876 -3.26 9.79 -22.21
N VAL A 877 -2.90 8.56 -21.83
CA VAL A 877 -1.52 8.23 -21.42
C VAL A 877 -0.66 8.06 -22.67
N CYS A 878 0.12 9.09 -23.03
CA CYS A 878 0.85 9.11 -24.31
C CYS A 878 2.05 8.17 -24.41
N HIS A 879 2.70 7.83 -23.28
CA HIS A 879 3.82 6.89 -23.22
C HIS A 879 3.48 5.58 -23.92
N ALA A 880 4.30 5.15 -24.87
CA ALA A 880 4.08 3.95 -25.66
C ALA A 880 3.86 2.70 -24.77
N SER A 881 2.92 1.84 -25.20
CA SER A 881 2.74 0.49 -24.63
C SER A 881 1.89 -0.44 -25.51
N ALA A 882 2.30 -1.71 -25.56
CA ALA A 882 1.61 -2.84 -26.18
C ALA A 882 0.80 -3.67 -25.15
N TRP A 883 -0.33 -4.23 -25.61
CA TRP A 883 -1.34 -4.87 -24.74
C TRP A 883 -1.80 -6.22 -25.29
N ASP A 884 -1.72 -7.27 -24.45
CA ASP A 884 -2.40 -8.57 -24.65
C ASP A 884 -3.73 -8.55 -23.87
N PHE A 885 -4.82 -8.93 -24.55
CA PHE A 885 -6.16 -9.03 -23.96
C PHE A 885 -6.51 -10.47 -23.55
N TYR A 886 -5.53 -11.37 -23.50
CA TYR A 886 -5.56 -12.76 -22.99
C TYR A 886 -6.53 -13.74 -23.67
N ASN A 887 -7.29 -13.28 -24.68
CA ASN A 887 -8.18 -14.10 -25.49
C ASN A 887 -7.50 -14.74 -26.73
N GLY A 888 -6.21 -14.43 -26.95
CA GLY A 888 -5.39 -14.97 -28.05
C GLY A 888 -5.74 -14.43 -29.45
N LYS A 889 -6.43 -13.29 -29.54
CA LYS A 889 -6.88 -12.66 -30.80
C LYS A 889 -6.74 -11.14 -30.81
N ASP A 890 -7.07 -10.50 -29.70
CA ASP A 890 -7.09 -9.05 -29.55
C ASP A 890 -5.78 -8.59 -28.89
N PHE A 891 -5.01 -7.81 -29.64
CA PHE A 891 -3.73 -7.24 -29.25
C PHE A 891 -3.70 -5.81 -29.77
N ARG A 892 -3.17 -4.85 -29.00
CA ARG A 892 -3.25 -3.41 -29.35
C ARG A 892 -2.01 -2.62 -28.93
N ILE A 893 -1.68 -1.55 -29.64
CA ILE A 893 -0.64 -0.57 -29.25
C ILE A 893 -1.27 0.80 -28.99
N LYS A 894 -0.81 1.46 -27.92
CA LYS A 894 -1.19 2.82 -27.53
C LYS A 894 0.06 3.72 -27.50
N GLN A 895 0.26 4.52 -28.53
CA GLN A 895 1.37 5.48 -28.67
C GLN A 895 0.86 6.80 -29.25
N CYS A 896 1.25 7.94 -28.68
CA CYS A 896 0.99 9.27 -29.26
C CYS A 896 1.96 9.59 -30.41
N THR A 897 2.00 8.71 -31.41
CA THR A 897 3.08 8.64 -32.41
C THR A 897 3.26 9.95 -33.18
N THR A 898 4.48 10.46 -33.21
CA THR A 898 4.88 11.59 -34.05
C THR A 898 5.63 11.08 -35.29
N VAL A 899 5.48 11.73 -36.45
CA VAL A 899 6.14 11.29 -37.70
C VAL A 899 7.62 11.71 -37.69
N ASN A 900 8.46 10.89 -37.04
CA ASN A 900 9.92 11.07 -36.94
C ASN A 900 10.64 9.71 -36.82
N MET A 901 11.98 9.73 -36.80
CA MET A 901 12.82 8.53 -36.71
C MET A 901 12.82 7.84 -35.34
N GLU A 902 12.70 8.58 -34.23
CA GLU A 902 12.66 8.05 -32.86
C GLU A 902 11.37 7.24 -32.64
N ASP A 903 10.23 7.80 -33.02
CA ASP A 903 8.92 7.12 -33.00
C ASP A 903 8.84 5.90 -33.94
N LEU A 904 9.57 5.88 -35.05
CA LEU A 904 9.66 4.70 -35.93
C LEU A 904 10.39 3.54 -35.25
N VAL A 905 11.43 3.84 -34.46
CA VAL A 905 12.15 2.87 -33.62
C VAL A 905 11.24 2.36 -32.50
N VAL A 906 10.47 3.23 -31.85
CA VAL A 906 9.48 2.84 -30.82
C VAL A 906 8.36 1.99 -31.41
N ALA A 907 7.85 2.29 -32.60
CA ALA A 907 6.81 1.49 -33.26
C ALA A 907 7.26 0.03 -33.49
N HIS A 908 8.54 -0.19 -33.83
CA HIS A 908 9.11 -1.54 -33.95
C HIS A 908 9.33 -2.22 -32.58
N HIS A 909 9.69 -1.45 -31.54
CA HIS A 909 9.81 -1.96 -30.17
C HIS A 909 8.47 -2.54 -29.69
N GLU A 910 7.39 -1.74 -29.75
CA GLU A 910 6.05 -2.13 -29.31
C GLU A 910 5.46 -3.26 -30.16
N MET A 911 5.69 -3.27 -31.47
CA MET A 911 5.29 -4.39 -32.34
C MET A 911 6.04 -5.69 -31.99
N GLY A 912 7.25 -5.61 -31.42
CA GLY A 912 7.98 -6.76 -30.88
C GLY A 912 7.28 -7.41 -29.68
N HIS A 913 6.65 -6.62 -28.81
CA HIS A 913 5.79 -7.12 -27.74
C HIS A 913 4.55 -7.83 -28.32
N ILE A 914 3.84 -7.20 -29.27
CA ILE A 914 2.69 -7.81 -29.97
C ILE A 914 3.08 -9.14 -30.63
N GLN A 915 4.26 -9.20 -31.24
CA GLN A 915 4.78 -10.43 -31.82
C GLN A 915 5.03 -11.51 -30.76
N TYR A 916 5.56 -11.18 -29.59
CA TYR A 916 5.73 -12.14 -28.49
C TYR A 916 4.37 -12.69 -28.03
N PHE A 917 3.37 -11.81 -27.84
CA PHE A 917 2.00 -12.18 -27.47
C PHE A 917 1.40 -13.21 -28.45
N MET A 918 1.52 -12.95 -29.75
CA MET A 918 1.01 -13.83 -30.81
C MET A 918 1.69 -15.21 -30.86
N GLN A 919 2.92 -15.35 -30.36
CA GLN A 919 3.67 -16.63 -30.38
C GLN A 919 3.33 -17.53 -29.18
N TYR A 920 3.11 -16.96 -27.99
CA TYR A 920 2.76 -17.73 -26.78
C TYR A 920 1.26 -17.85 -26.49
N LYS A 921 0.39 -17.26 -27.33
CA LYS A 921 -1.08 -17.21 -27.13
C LYS A 921 -1.76 -18.56 -26.86
N ASP A 922 -1.17 -19.68 -27.29
CA ASP A 922 -1.71 -21.03 -27.12
C ASP A 922 -1.23 -21.73 -25.84
N LEU A 923 -0.34 -21.09 -25.05
CA LEU A 923 0.02 -21.52 -23.70
C LEU A 923 -1.08 -21.17 -22.68
N PRO A 924 -1.13 -21.84 -21.51
CA PRO A 924 -1.88 -21.36 -20.35
C PRO A 924 -1.41 -19.95 -19.96
N VAL A 925 -2.30 -19.09 -19.49
CA VAL A 925 -1.94 -17.67 -19.21
C VAL A 925 -0.82 -17.51 -18.19
N THR A 926 -0.66 -18.46 -17.26
CA THR A 926 0.46 -18.51 -16.29
C THR A 926 1.86 -18.56 -16.94
N PHE A 927 1.94 -18.88 -18.24
CA PHE A 927 3.19 -18.90 -19.02
C PHE A 927 3.21 -17.88 -20.18
N ARG A 928 2.19 -17.02 -20.32
CA ARG A 928 2.11 -15.97 -21.35
C ARG A 928 2.87 -14.71 -20.93
N GLU A 929 4.17 -14.91 -20.73
CA GLU A 929 5.15 -13.90 -20.34
C GLU A 929 6.46 -14.15 -21.08
N GLY A 930 7.37 -13.16 -21.12
CA GLY A 930 8.73 -13.37 -21.60
C GLY A 930 9.49 -14.38 -20.74
N ALA A 931 10.52 -15.05 -21.29
CA ALA A 931 11.28 -16.06 -20.55
C ALA A 931 11.91 -15.52 -19.26
N ASN A 932 12.30 -14.24 -19.27
CA ASN A 932 12.31 -13.34 -18.12
C ASN A 932 11.88 -11.92 -18.62
N PRO A 933 11.66 -10.92 -17.76
CA PRO A 933 11.17 -9.60 -18.21
C PRO A 933 12.06 -8.92 -19.26
N GLY A 934 13.39 -9.07 -19.18
CA GLY A 934 14.33 -8.48 -20.14
C GLY A 934 14.28 -9.08 -21.54
N PHE A 935 13.79 -10.33 -21.70
CA PHE A 935 13.53 -10.91 -23.03
C PHE A 935 12.42 -10.13 -23.77
N HIS A 936 11.43 -9.63 -23.06
CA HIS A 936 10.29 -8.94 -23.66
C HIS A 936 10.72 -7.60 -24.30
N GLU A 937 11.54 -6.85 -23.56
CA GLU A 937 12.17 -5.59 -23.99
C GLU A 937 13.16 -5.81 -25.15
N ALA A 938 13.97 -6.87 -25.09
CA ALA A 938 15.00 -7.14 -26.09
C ALA A 938 14.45 -7.49 -27.47
N ILE A 939 13.32 -8.21 -27.56
CA ILE A 939 12.79 -8.70 -28.85
C ILE A 939 12.38 -7.55 -29.77
N GLY A 940 11.74 -6.50 -29.24
CA GLY A 940 11.42 -5.29 -30.00
C GLY A 940 12.67 -4.53 -30.43
N ASP A 941 13.60 -4.32 -29.50
CA ASP A 941 14.84 -3.59 -29.75
C ASP A 941 15.75 -4.26 -30.79
N VAL A 942 15.81 -5.61 -30.84
CA VAL A 942 16.61 -6.36 -31.84
C VAL A 942 16.22 -6.01 -33.27
N LEU A 943 14.92 -5.91 -33.56
CA LEU A 943 14.47 -5.52 -34.90
C LEU A 943 14.73 -4.03 -35.14
N ALA A 944 14.49 -3.19 -34.13
CA ALA A 944 14.78 -1.77 -34.23
C ALA A 944 16.28 -1.45 -34.49
N LEU A 945 17.21 -2.27 -33.99
CA LEU A 945 18.64 -2.19 -34.34
C LEU A 945 18.89 -2.40 -35.85
N SER A 946 18.16 -3.32 -36.48
CA SER A 946 18.24 -3.60 -37.93
C SER A 946 17.56 -2.50 -38.76
N VAL A 947 16.37 -2.06 -38.34
CA VAL A 947 15.59 -0.97 -38.96
C VAL A 947 16.35 0.35 -38.96
N SER A 948 17.11 0.62 -37.90
CA SER A 948 17.92 1.84 -37.77
C SER A 948 19.11 1.90 -38.75
N THR A 949 19.47 0.79 -39.42
CA THR A 949 20.60 0.79 -40.34
C THR A 949 20.32 1.63 -41.60
N PRO A 950 21.30 2.39 -42.12
CA PRO A 950 21.13 3.14 -43.37
C PRO A 950 20.71 2.26 -44.57
N LYS A 951 21.14 1.00 -44.58
CA LYS A 951 20.71 -0.04 -45.53
C LYS A 951 19.20 -0.28 -45.47
N HIS A 952 18.66 -0.53 -44.26
CA HIS A 952 17.22 -0.77 -44.11
C HIS A 952 16.41 0.48 -44.47
N LEU A 953 16.81 1.65 -43.96
CA LEU A 953 16.16 2.94 -44.26
C LEU A 953 16.19 3.29 -45.76
N HIS A 954 17.20 2.84 -46.51
CA HIS A 954 17.18 2.95 -47.98
C HIS A 954 16.16 1.99 -48.62
N SER A 955 16.05 0.75 -48.14
CA SER A 955 15.13 -0.25 -48.70
C SER A 955 13.65 0.15 -48.60
N ILE A 956 13.27 0.86 -47.52
CA ILE A 956 11.94 1.47 -47.34
C ILE A 956 11.78 2.85 -48.02
N ASN A 957 12.73 3.22 -48.89
CA ASN A 957 12.80 4.49 -49.63
C ASN A 957 12.88 5.76 -48.77
N VAL A 958 13.29 5.67 -47.50
CA VAL A 958 13.39 6.82 -46.58
C VAL A 958 14.72 7.56 -46.75
N LEU A 959 15.84 6.84 -46.90
CA LEU A 959 17.14 7.42 -47.26
C LEU A 959 17.44 7.24 -48.75
N SER A 960 18.15 8.21 -49.35
CA SER A 960 18.43 8.23 -50.80
C SER A 960 19.62 7.38 -51.25
N SER A 961 20.42 6.82 -50.34
CA SER A 961 21.56 5.95 -50.65
C SER A 961 21.95 5.03 -49.49
N GLU A 962 22.31 3.78 -49.79
CA GLU A 962 22.83 2.80 -48.81
C GLU A 962 24.22 3.13 -48.23
N SER A 963 24.92 4.12 -48.78
CA SER A 963 26.38 4.23 -48.67
C SER A 963 26.91 4.58 -47.28
N GLY A 964 27.17 3.56 -46.46
CA GLY A 964 28.02 3.64 -45.28
C GLY A 964 29.49 3.84 -45.68
N GLY A 965 30.03 5.02 -45.38
CA GLY A 965 31.45 5.29 -45.36
C GLY A 965 31.90 5.55 -43.93
N TYR A 966 33.19 5.39 -43.62
CA TYR A 966 33.71 5.45 -42.23
C TYR A 966 33.23 6.66 -41.40
N GLU A 967 33.17 7.86 -41.98
CA GLU A 967 32.64 9.05 -41.29
C GLU A 967 31.15 8.88 -40.91
N GLN A 968 30.35 8.30 -41.82
CA GLN A 968 28.93 8.02 -41.62
C GLN A 968 28.70 6.83 -40.67
N ASP A 969 29.57 5.81 -40.68
CA ASP A 969 29.50 4.66 -39.77
C ASP A 969 29.83 5.06 -38.32
N ILE A 970 30.85 5.91 -38.12
CA ILE A 970 31.18 6.48 -36.80
C ILE A 970 30.09 7.46 -36.33
N ASN A 971 29.52 8.26 -37.24
CA ASN A 971 28.36 9.11 -36.97
C ASN A 971 27.13 8.27 -36.53
N PHE A 972 26.84 7.17 -37.24
CA PHE A 972 25.77 6.23 -36.91
C PHE A 972 26.00 5.60 -35.53
N LEU A 973 27.18 5.02 -35.31
CA LEU A 973 27.54 4.44 -34.02
C LEU A 973 27.48 5.47 -32.89
N MET A 974 27.85 6.73 -33.12
CA MET A 974 27.68 7.79 -32.13
C MET A 974 26.21 8.05 -31.81
N LYS A 975 25.33 8.23 -32.80
CA LYS A 975 23.87 8.38 -32.57
C LYS A 975 23.34 7.18 -31.76
N MET A 976 23.69 5.96 -32.16
CA MET A 976 23.30 4.72 -31.48
C MET A 976 23.88 4.61 -30.05
N ALA A 977 25.09 5.09 -29.79
CA ALA A 977 25.71 5.03 -28.46
C ALA A 977 25.15 6.09 -27.50
N LEU A 978 24.82 7.27 -28.01
CA LEU A 978 24.13 8.31 -27.26
C LEU A 978 22.75 7.85 -26.76
N ASP A 979 22.13 6.87 -27.40
CA ASP A 979 20.98 6.15 -26.84
C ASP A 979 21.42 4.94 -26.00
N LYS A 980 22.00 3.92 -26.64
CA LYS A 980 22.18 2.58 -26.05
C LYS A 980 23.28 2.50 -24.99
N ILE A 981 24.34 3.30 -25.06
CA ILE A 981 25.42 3.32 -24.05
C ILE A 981 25.10 4.31 -22.92
N ALA A 982 24.58 5.49 -23.23
CA ALA A 982 24.24 6.49 -22.21
C ALA A 982 23.16 6.00 -21.22
N PHE A 983 22.29 5.11 -21.69
CA PHE A 983 21.19 4.53 -20.94
C PHE A 983 21.60 3.42 -19.97
N VAL A 984 22.71 2.70 -20.20
CA VAL A 984 23.19 1.60 -19.32
C VAL A 984 23.35 2.05 -17.85
N PRO A 985 24.13 3.10 -17.52
CA PRO A 985 24.24 3.57 -16.14
C PRO A 985 22.94 4.15 -15.58
N PHE A 986 22.05 4.69 -16.45
CA PHE A 986 20.74 5.16 -16.00
C PHE A 986 19.83 3.99 -15.59
N SER A 987 19.74 2.96 -16.42
CA SER A 987 18.87 1.81 -16.14
C SER A 987 19.36 0.97 -14.97
N TYR A 988 20.68 0.89 -14.79
CA TYR A 988 21.27 0.31 -13.59
C TYR A 988 20.93 1.12 -12.32
N LEU A 989 21.14 2.45 -12.35
CA LEU A 989 20.98 3.27 -11.13
C LEU A 989 19.52 3.42 -10.67
N VAL A 990 18.53 3.34 -11.57
CA VAL A 990 17.11 3.46 -11.20
C VAL A 990 16.69 2.33 -10.28
N ASP A 991 17.01 1.08 -10.60
CA ASP A 991 16.65 -0.05 -9.73
C ASP A 991 17.66 -0.29 -8.61
N GLN A 992 18.94 0.06 -8.76
CA GLN A 992 19.87 0.17 -7.61
C GLN A 992 19.41 1.21 -6.58
N TRP A 993 18.73 2.29 -7.01
CA TRP A 993 18.07 3.23 -6.10
C TRP A 993 16.79 2.63 -5.53
N ARG A 994 15.92 2.01 -6.35
CA ARG A 994 14.65 1.43 -5.87
C ARG A 994 14.82 0.24 -4.94
N TRP A 995 15.74 -0.69 -5.19
CA TRP A 995 16.03 -1.80 -4.28
C TRP A 995 16.52 -1.31 -2.93
N ARG A 996 17.46 -0.36 -2.89
CA ARG A 996 17.92 0.28 -1.65
C ARG A 996 16.83 1.13 -0.96
N VAL A 997 15.80 1.51 -1.69
CA VAL A 997 14.57 2.13 -1.17
C VAL A 997 13.62 1.07 -0.59
N PHE A 998 13.55 -0.12 -1.20
CA PHE A 998 12.73 -1.25 -0.78
C PHE A 998 13.31 -1.98 0.43
N ASP A 999 14.62 -2.24 0.49
CA ASP A 999 15.27 -2.80 1.69
C ASP A 999 15.33 -1.81 2.88
N GLY A 1000 15.14 -0.50 2.62
CA GLY A 1000 15.09 0.56 3.63
C GLY A 1000 16.42 1.28 3.90
N SER A 1001 17.50 0.95 3.19
CA SER A 1001 18.81 1.62 3.26
C SER A 1001 18.76 3.10 2.85
N ILE A 1002 17.83 3.44 1.98
CA ILE A 1002 17.45 4.80 1.59
C ILE A 1002 16.10 5.08 2.24
N THR A 1003 16.00 6.13 3.06
CA THR A 1003 14.75 6.58 3.70
C THR A 1003 14.34 7.91 3.10
N LYS A 1004 13.04 8.24 3.08
CA LYS A 1004 12.49 9.49 2.53
C LYS A 1004 13.29 10.78 2.79
N GLU A 1005 14.00 10.88 3.91
CA GLU A 1005 14.82 12.04 4.23
C GLU A 1005 16.04 12.21 3.31
N ASN A 1006 16.57 11.12 2.75
CA ASN A 1006 17.70 11.11 1.83
C ASN A 1006 17.34 10.68 0.40
N TYR A 1007 16.05 10.60 0.02
CA TYR A 1007 15.62 10.09 -1.30
C TYR A 1007 16.28 10.79 -2.47
N ASN A 1008 16.17 12.12 -2.52
CA ASN A 1008 16.77 12.90 -3.58
C ASN A 1008 18.29 13.01 -3.42
N GLN A 1009 18.80 12.99 -2.18
CA GLN A 1009 20.24 13.01 -1.91
C GLN A 1009 20.92 11.74 -2.45
N GLU A 1010 20.39 10.56 -2.13
CA GLU A 1010 20.91 9.26 -2.58
C GLU A 1010 20.67 9.05 -4.08
N TRP A 1011 19.56 9.55 -4.62
CA TRP A 1011 19.38 9.64 -6.08
C TRP A 1011 20.51 10.44 -6.73
N TRP A 1012 20.84 11.62 -6.21
CA TRP A 1012 21.94 12.42 -6.75
C TRP A 1012 23.32 11.83 -6.48
N ASN A 1013 23.54 11.13 -5.36
CA ASN A 1013 24.76 10.38 -5.08
C ASN A 1013 24.93 9.23 -6.09
N LEU A 1014 23.87 8.51 -6.48
CA LEU A 1014 23.92 7.45 -7.48
C LEU A 1014 24.03 8.00 -8.92
N ARG A 1015 23.35 9.10 -9.24
CA ARG A 1015 23.53 9.85 -10.51
C ARG A 1015 24.95 10.38 -10.68
N LEU A 1016 25.60 10.78 -9.59
CA LEU A 1016 27.02 11.12 -9.57
C LEU A 1016 27.92 9.88 -9.65
N LYS A 1017 27.63 8.80 -8.90
CA LYS A 1017 28.43 7.55 -8.88
C LYS A 1017 28.47 6.85 -10.25
N TYR A 1018 27.32 6.73 -10.93
CA TYR A 1018 27.19 5.89 -12.12
C TYR A 1018 27.14 6.67 -13.43
N GLN A 1019 26.51 7.87 -13.47
CA GLN A 1019 26.44 8.69 -14.69
C GLN A 1019 27.35 9.93 -14.68
N GLY A 1020 27.99 10.28 -13.56
CA GLY A 1020 28.78 11.51 -13.46
C GLY A 1020 27.96 12.77 -13.74
N LEU A 1021 26.75 12.83 -13.18
CA LEU A 1021 25.79 13.91 -13.34
C LEU A 1021 25.64 14.73 -12.06
N CYS A 1022 25.57 16.04 -12.19
CA CYS A 1022 25.21 16.95 -11.10
C CYS A 1022 23.86 17.65 -11.37
N PRO A 1023 23.12 18.03 -10.32
CA PRO A 1023 21.98 18.93 -10.48
C PRO A 1023 22.49 20.33 -10.87
N PRO A 1024 21.78 21.08 -11.75
CA PRO A 1024 22.21 22.42 -12.17
C PRO A 1024 21.84 23.54 -11.19
N VAL A 1025 20.94 23.25 -10.27
CA VAL A 1025 20.52 24.09 -9.14
C VAL A 1025 20.59 23.24 -7.88
N ALA A 1026 20.87 23.86 -6.74
CA ALA A 1026 20.77 23.17 -5.45
C ALA A 1026 19.36 22.57 -5.30
N ARG A 1027 19.28 21.31 -4.85
CA ARG A 1027 18.02 20.63 -4.56
C ARG A 1027 17.78 20.65 -3.05
N SER A 1028 16.51 20.71 -2.67
CA SER A 1028 16.05 20.76 -1.28
C SER A 1028 15.54 19.39 -0.82
N GLN A 1029 15.28 19.23 0.48
CA GLN A 1029 14.62 18.03 1.02
C GLN A 1029 13.17 17.88 0.52
N GLY A 1030 12.58 18.93 -0.07
CA GLY A 1030 11.25 18.93 -0.68
C GLY A 1030 11.28 18.73 -2.20
N ASP A 1031 12.41 18.29 -2.78
CA ASP A 1031 12.52 17.93 -4.18
C ASP A 1031 12.64 16.41 -4.35
N PHE A 1032 12.02 15.84 -5.38
CA PHE A 1032 12.09 14.42 -5.69
C PHE A 1032 12.21 14.18 -7.18
N ASP A 1033 13.46 14.15 -7.63
CA ASP A 1033 13.81 14.05 -9.03
C ASP A 1033 13.62 12.64 -9.65
N PRO A 1034 13.53 11.51 -8.90
CA PRO A 1034 13.08 10.22 -9.44
C PRO A 1034 11.61 10.22 -9.87
N GLY A 1035 10.71 10.81 -9.07
CA GLY A 1035 9.26 10.81 -9.33
C GLY A 1035 8.86 11.53 -10.62
N ALA A 1036 9.74 12.40 -11.11
CA ALA A 1036 9.59 13.07 -12.39
C ALA A 1036 9.78 12.14 -13.62
N LYS A 1037 10.01 10.81 -13.47
CA LYS A 1037 10.28 9.83 -14.56
C LYS A 1037 9.30 8.64 -14.55
N PHE A 1038 8.37 8.59 -15.52
CA PHE A 1038 7.25 7.64 -15.68
C PHE A 1038 7.30 6.30 -14.92
N HIS A 1039 8.36 5.51 -15.09
CA HIS A 1039 8.47 4.14 -14.57
C HIS A 1039 8.57 4.07 -13.04
N VAL A 1040 8.96 5.18 -12.41
CA VAL A 1040 8.83 5.40 -10.98
C VAL A 1040 7.33 5.49 -10.67
N PRO A 1041 6.56 6.51 -11.14
CA PRO A 1041 5.12 6.56 -10.94
C PRO A 1041 4.28 5.32 -11.33
N SER A 1042 4.47 4.74 -12.51
CA SER A 1042 3.66 3.60 -12.95
C SER A 1042 4.10 2.23 -12.40
N SER A 1043 4.93 2.21 -11.35
CA SER A 1043 5.36 0.98 -10.65
C SER A 1043 6.05 -0.07 -11.55
N VAL A 1044 6.67 0.34 -12.66
CA VAL A 1044 7.27 -0.59 -13.65
C VAL A 1044 8.73 -0.90 -13.26
N PRO A 1045 9.11 -2.16 -12.98
CA PRO A 1045 10.52 -2.57 -12.76
C PRO A 1045 11.41 -2.14 -13.93
N TYR A 1046 12.61 -1.62 -13.66
CA TYR A 1046 13.45 -0.95 -14.66
C TYR A 1046 14.68 -1.76 -15.09
N ILE A 1047 15.14 -2.70 -14.26
CA ILE A 1047 16.28 -3.57 -14.58
C ILE A 1047 16.03 -4.44 -15.84
N ARG A 1048 14.76 -4.64 -16.21
CA ARG A 1048 14.35 -5.22 -17.49
C ARG A 1048 14.99 -4.52 -18.69
N TYR A 1049 15.16 -3.20 -18.64
CA TYR A 1049 15.75 -2.42 -19.74
C TYR A 1049 17.27 -2.53 -19.72
N PHE A 1050 17.91 -2.65 -18.55
CA PHE A 1050 19.34 -2.95 -18.47
C PHE A 1050 19.65 -4.33 -19.08
N VAL A 1051 18.91 -5.36 -18.64
CA VAL A 1051 19.01 -6.72 -19.18
C VAL A 1051 18.69 -6.72 -20.69
N GLY A 1052 17.60 -6.08 -21.08
CA GLY A 1052 17.18 -5.93 -22.47
C GLY A 1052 18.23 -5.23 -23.34
N PHE A 1053 18.92 -4.21 -22.83
CA PHE A 1053 19.99 -3.49 -23.53
C PHE A 1053 21.29 -4.30 -23.65
N VAL A 1054 21.55 -5.25 -22.75
CA VAL A 1054 22.65 -6.21 -22.91
C VAL A 1054 22.26 -7.31 -23.92
N ILE A 1055 21.15 -8.02 -23.66
CA ILE A 1055 20.83 -9.25 -24.41
C ILE A 1055 20.33 -8.98 -25.83
N GLN A 1056 19.82 -7.79 -26.16
CA GLN A 1056 19.48 -7.45 -27.54
C GLN A 1056 20.69 -7.53 -28.48
N PHE A 1057 21.90 -7.19 -28.03
CA PHE A 1057 23.09 -7.35 -28.87
C PHE A 1057 23.50 -8.82 -28.99
N GLN A 1058 23.32 -9.64 -27.95
CA GLN A 1058 23.55 -11.09 -28.04
C GLN A 1058 22.56 -11.77 -29.01
N PHE A 1059 21.29 -11.37 -28.97
CA PHE A 1059 20.27 -11.83 -29.91
C PHE A 1059 20.60 -11.34 -31.33
N HIS A 1060 20.85 -10.04 -31.54
CA HIS A 1060 21.24 -9.48 -32.83
C HIS A 1060 22.46 -10.19 -33.41
N GLU A 1061 23.54 -10.38 -32.64
CA GLU A 1061 24.73 -11.11 -33.09
C GLU A 1061 24.41 -12.54 -33.56
N ALA A 1062 23.63 -13.29 -32.78
CA ALA A 1062 23.24 -14.66 -33.14
C ALA A 1062 22.27 -14.74 -34.33
N LEU A 1063 21.41 -13.74 -34.51
CA LEU A 1063 20.44 -13.66 -35.61
C LEU A 1063 21.10 -13.17 -36.90
N CYS A 1064 22.06 -12.26 -36.82
CA CYS A 1064 22.95 -11.87 -37.92
C CYS A 1064 23.79 -13.05 -38.41
N GLN A 1065 24.31 -13.87 -37.49
CA GLN A 1065 24.97 -15.13 -37.84
C GLN A 1065 23.99 -16.11 -38.54
N ALA A 1066 22.75 -16.21 -38.06
CA ALA A 1066 21.71 -17.06 -38.67
C ALA A 1066 21.26 -16.57 -40.06
N ALA A 1067 21.17 -15.24 -40.26
CA ALA A 1067 20.92 -14.59 -41.54
C ALA A 1067 22.14 -14.62 -42.50
N GLY A 1068 23.27 -15.19 -42.06
CA GLY A 1068 24.47 -15.32 -42.88
C GLY A 1068 25.30 -14.04 -43.03
N HIS A 1069 25.02 -12.97 -42.26
CA HIS A 1069 25.70 -11.67 -42.34
C HIS A 1069 27.24 -11.77 -42.30
N LYS A 1070 27.91 -10.80 -42.92
CA LYS A 1070 29.37 -10.71 -43.03
C LYS A 1070 29.80 -9.25 -42.89
N GLY A 1071 30.83 -9.00 -42.10
CA GLY A 1071 31.32 -7.65 -41.78
C GLY A 1071 30.99 -7.24 -40.33
N PRO A 1072 31.07 -5.94 -40.01
CA PRO A 1072 30.75 -5.42 -38.68
C PRO A 1072 29.30 -5.74 -38.25
N LEU A 1073 29.09 -5.94 -36.95
CA LEU A 1073 27.76 -6.29 -36.42
C LEU A 1073 26.73 -5.14 -36.59
N HIS A 1074 27.18 -3.89 -36.55
CA HIS A 1074 26.31 -2.71 -36.67
C HIS A 1074 25.79 -2.44 -38.10
N THR A 1075 26.33 -3.10 -39.13
CA THR A 1075 25.81 -3.03 -40.52
C THR A 1075 24.85 -4.17 -40.86
N CYS A 1076 24.53 -5.03 -39.90
CA CYS A 1076 23.59 -6.12 -40.08
C CYS A 1076 22.14 -5.61 -40.12
N ASP A 1077 21.42 -6.06 -41.13
CA ASP A 1077 19.96 -6.01 -41.20
C ASP A 1077 19.46 -7.45 -41.39
N ILE A 1078 18.59 -7.91 -40.50
CA ILE A 1078 18.00 -9.26 -40.53
C ILE A 1078 16.74 -9.37 -41.39
N TYR A 1079 16.24 -8.26 -41.97
CA TYR A 1079 15.05 -8.22 -42.83
C TYR A 1079 15.04 -9.35 -43.88
N GLN A 1080 13.87 -9.95 -44.09
CA GLN A 1080 13.62 -11.15 -44.91
C GLN A 1080 14.27 -12.48 -44.44
N SER A 1081 15.11 -12.51 -43.39
CA SER A 1081 15.72 -13.76 -42.92
C SER A 1081 14.72 -14.66 -42.17
N LYS A 1082 14.32 -15.76 -42.83
CA LYS A 1082 13.43 -16.78 -42.25
C LYS A 1082 14.12 -17.62 -41.18
N GLU A 1083 15.44 -17.80 -41.27
CA GLU A 1083 16.28 -18.48 -40.29
C GLU A 1083 16.37 -17.70 -38.97
N ALA A 1084 16.55 -16.38 -39.05
CA ALA A 1084 16.49 -15.49 -37.88
C ALA A 1084 15.09 -15.49 -37.26
N GLY A 1085 14.04 -15.28 -38.08
CA GLY A 1085 12.66 -15.34 -37.63
C GLY A 1085 12.29 -16.68 -36.99
N LYS A 1086 12.79 -17.80 -37.50
CA LYS A 1086 12.58 -19.12 -36.88
C LYS A 1086 13.20 -19.20 -35.49
N ARG A 1087 14.44 -18.77 -35.28
CA ARG A 1087 15.07 -18.77 -33.94
C ARG A 1087 14.28 -17.92 -32.95
N LEU A 1088 13.85 -16.73 -33.39
CA LEU A 1088 12.99 -15.85 -32.60
C LEU A 1088 11.67 -16.54 -32.23
N ALA A 1089 10.95 -17.09 -33.21
CA ALA A 1089 9.68 -17.78 -33.00
C ALA A 1089 9.81 -18.99 -32.06
N ASP A 1090 10.81 -19.86 -32.28
CA ASP A 1090 10.98 -21.08 -31.50
C ASP A 1090 11.40 -20.80 -30.04
N ALA A 1091 12.03 -19.65 -29.76
CA ALA A 1091 12.25 -19.17 -28.40
C ALA A 1091 11.00 -18.48 -27.80
N MET A 1092 10.31 -17.61 -28.54
CA MET A 1092 9.11 -16.90 -28.05
C MET A 1092 7.97 -17.85 -27.67
N LYS A 1093 7.78 -18.94 -28.43
CA LYS A 1093 6.77 -20.00 -28.14
C LYS A 1093 6.93 -20.68 -26.78
N LEU A 1094 8.11 -20.61 -26.14
CA LEU A 1094 8.28 -21.14 -24.79
C LEU A 1094 7.58 -20.29 -23.72
N GLY A 1095 7.38 -18.99 -23.97
CA GLY A 1095 6.96 -18.04 -22.94
C GLY A 1095 7.79 -18.18 -21.66
N PHE A 1096 7.10 -18.21 -20.51
CA PHE A 1096 7.69 -18.48 -19.19
C PHE A 1096 7.63 -19.97 -18.79
N SER A 1097 7.35 -20.90 -19.71
CA SER A 1097 7.20 -22.33 -19.38
C SER A 1097 8.51 -23.04 -18.99
N LYS A 1098 9.66 -22.47 -19.37
CA LYS A 1098 11.02 -22.95 -19.07
C LYS A 1098 11.88 -21.85 -18.43
N PRO A 1099 12.92 -22.21 -17.67
CA PRO A 1099 13.93 -21.24 -17.22
C PRO A 1099 14.57 -20.51 -18.40
N TRP A 1100 14.77 -19.20 -18.27
CA TRP A 1100 15.33 -18.35 -19.34
C TRP A 1100 16.68 -18.81 -19.94
N PRO A 1101 17.58 -19.54 -19.23
CA PRO A 1101 18.81 -20.06 -19.85
C PRO A 1101 18.58 -21.12 -20.95
N GLU A 1102 17.39 -21.72 -21.02
CA GLU A 1102 16.98 -22.56 -22.16
C GLU A 1102 16.61 -21.70 -23.37
N ALA A 1103 15.83 -20.63 -23.18
CA ALA A 1103 15.43 -19.72 -24.24
C ALA A 1103 16.62 -18.93 -24.81
N MET A 1104 17.54 -18.47 -23.95
CA MET A 1104 18.82 -17.88 -24.33
C MET A 1104 19.60 -18.79 -25.29
N LYS A 1105 19.58 -20.10 -25.01
CA LYS A 1105 20.30 -21.13 -25.77
C LYS A 1105 19.68 -21.44 -27.13
N LEU A 1106 18.36 -21.31 -27.29
CA LEU A 1106 17.71 -21.46 -28.60
C LEU A 1106 18.07 -20.33 -29.56
N ILE A 1107 18.23 -19.10 -29.07
CA ILE A 1107 18.63 -17.94 -29.89
C ILE A 1107 20.14 -17.96 -30.12
N THR A 1108 20.93 -17.97 -29.04
CA THR A 1108 22.38 -17.67 -29.05
C THR A 1108 23.30 -18.90 -29.06
N GLY A 1109 22.79 -20.09 -28.71
CA GLY A 1109 23.60 -21.29 -28.50
C GLY A 1109 24.25 -21.41 -27.10
N GLN A 1110 24.24 -20.34 -26.29
CA GLN A 1110 24.75 -20.32 -24.91
C GLN A 1110 23.64 -20.02 -23.88
N SER A 1111 23.94 -20.16 -22.59
CA SER A 1111 22.95 -20.00 -21.52
C SER A 1111 23.11 -18.74 -20.66
N ASN A 1112 24.17 -17.94 -20.85
CA ASN A 1112 24.49 -16.80 -20.00
C ASN A 1112 24.27 -15.45 -20.69
N MET A 1113 23.96 -14.42 -19.91
CA MET A 1113 24.04 -13.02 -20.33
C MET A 1113 25.51 -12.59 -20.48
N SER A 1114 25.82 -11.65 -21.39
CA SER A 1114 27.18 -11.13 -21.61
C SER A 1114 27.17 -9.81 -22.38
N ALA A 1115 27.97 -8.84 -21.95
CA ALA A 1115 28.15 -7.57 -22.65
C ALA A 1115 29.05 -7.68 -23.90
N SER A 1116 29.65 -8.85 -24.16
CA SER A 1116 30.58 -9.09 -25.28
C SER A 1116 30.03 -8.66 -26.65
N ALA A 1117 28.81 -9.06 -27.00
CA ALA A 1117 28.18 -8.70 -28.27
C ALA A 1117 27.90 -7.17 -28.40
N MET A 1118 27.59 -6.50 -27.28
CA MET A 1118 27.41 -5.04 -27.20
C MET A 1118 28.75 -4.31 -27.40
N MET A 1119 29.81 -4.81 -26.77
CA MET A 1119 31.17 -4.32 -26.97
C MET A 1119 31.70 -4.59 -28.38
N ASN A 1120 31.32 -5.71 -29.01
CA ASN A 1120 31.60 -6.01 -30.43
C ASN A 1120 30.91 -5.01 -31.37
N TYR A 1121 29.62 -4.70 -31.12
CA TYR A 1121 28.84 -3.74 -31.91
C TYR A 1121 29.50 -2.36 -31.92
N PHE A 1122 29.85 -1.85 -30.74
CA PHE A 1122 30.42 -0.51 -30.54
C PHE A 1122 31.94 -0.42 -30.64
N LYS A 1123 32.66 -1.53 -30.90
CA LYS A 1123 34.13 -1.57 -30.96
C LYS A 1123 34.76 -0.46 -31.84
N PRO A 1124 34.25 -0.15 -33.06
CA PRO A 1124 34.84 0.91 -33.90
C PRO A 1124 34.70 2.30 -33.28
N LEU A 1125 33.59 2.56 -32.56
CA LEU A 1125 33.37 3.81 -31.85
C LEU A 1125 34.26 3.90 -30.60
N LEU A 1126 34.46 2.79 -29.88
CA LEU A 1126 35.38 2.75 -28.73
C LEU A 1126 36.80 3.13 -29.15
N ASP A 1127 37.30 2.57 -30.24
CA ASP A 1127 38.64 2.86 -30.76
C ASP A 1127 38.77 4.31 -31.24
N TRP A 1128 37.72 4.85 -31.88
CA TRP A 1128 37.65 6.26 -32.27
C TRP A 1128 37.62 7.19 -31.05
N LEU A 1129 36.77 6.91 -30.05
CA LEU A 1129 36.65 7.68 -28.82
C LEU A 1129 37.94 7.69 -28.00
N LEU A 1130 38.62 6.54 -27.87
CA LEU A 1130 39.93 6.44 -27.20
C LEU A 1130 40.98 7.32 -27.90
N THR A 1131 41.01 7.28 -29.24
CA THR A 1131 41.92 8.10 -30.05
C THR A 1131 41.61 9.59 -29.89
N GLU A 1132 40.35 9.98 -29.96
CA GLU A 1132 39.90 11.37 -29.91
C GLU A 1132 40.01 11.97 -28.49
N ASN A 1133 39.64 11.23 -27.45
CA ASN A 1133 39.83 11.67 -26.06
C ASN A 1133 41.32 11.74 -25.68
N GLY A 1134 42.14 10.81 -26.20
CA GLY A 1134 43.59 10.88 -26.09
C GLY A 1134 44.16 12.14 -26.77
N ARG A 1135 43.67 12.48 -27.96
CA ARG A 1135 44.10 13.67 -28.73
C ARG A 1135 43.85 14.99 -28.01
N HIS A 1136 42.75 15.12 -27.26
CA HIS A 1136 42.44 16.32 -26.46
C HIS A 1136 42.91 16.23 -24.99
N GLY A 1137 43.55 15.12 -24.58
CA GLY A 1137 44.13 14.95 -23.26
C GLY A 1137 43.12 14.76 -22.12
N GLU A 1138 41.90 14.30 -22.45
CA GLU A 1138 40.75 14.21 -21.55
C GLU A 1138 41.03 13.45 -20.25
N LYS A 1139 40.28 13.78 -19.20
CA LYS A 1139 40.28 13.03 -17.94
C LYS A 1139 38.98 12.25 -17.83
N LEU A 1140 39.06 10.95 -18.13
CA LEU A 1140 37.93 10.02 -18.02
C LEU A 1140 37.38 10.02 -16.58
N GLY A 1141 36.07 9.87 -16.45
CA GLY A 1141 35.38 10.07 -15.18
C GLY A 1141 35.34 11.54 -14.76
N TRP A 1142 35.05 11.79 -13.48
CA TRP A 1142 34.80 13.10 -12.90
C TRP A 1142 35.54 13.24 -11.56
N PRO A 1143 36.89 13.30 -11.55
CA PRO A 1143 37.67 13.38 -10.32
C PRO A 1143 37.38 14.64 -9.49
N GLN A 1144 36.78 15.68 -10.08
CA GLN A 1144 36.22 16.82 -9.35
C GLN A 1144 34.72 16.58 -9.08
N TYR A 1145 34.41 15.45 -8.44
CA TYR A 1145 33.04 14.97 -8.18
C TYR A 1145 32.20 15.93 -7.32
N ASN A 1146 32.84 16.80 -6.54
CA ASN A 1146 32.20 17.82 -5.71
C ASN A 1146 31.91 19.13 -6.46
N TRP A 1147 32.25 19.24 -7.74
CA TRP A 1147 31.95 20.42 -8.55
C TRP A 1147 30.46 20.51 -8.88
N THR A 1148 29.90 21.71 -8.72
CA THR A 1148 28.58 22.12 -9.20
C THR A 1148 28.67 23.52 -9.84
N PRO A 1149 27.74 23.87 -10.76
CA PRO A 1149 27.64 25.22 -11.33
C PRO A 1149 27.51 26.31 -10.25
N ASN A 1150 28.02 27.52 -10.52
CA ASN A 1150 28.04 28.60 -9.53
C ASN A 1150 26.64 29.01 -9.03
N SER A 1151 25.59 28.85 -9.85
CA SER A 1151 24.18 29.06 -9.47
C SER A 1151 23.68 28.12 -8.36
N ALA A 1152 24.42 27.05 -8.03
CA ALA A 1152 24.14 26.13 -6.95
C ALA A 1152 25.01 26.36 -5.69
N ARG A 1153 25.83 27.42 -5.66
CA ARG A 1153 26.68 27.78 -4.51
C ARG A 1153 26.09 29.00 -3.81
N SER A 1154 25.68 28.85 -2.55
CA SER A 1154 25.21 29.97 -1.72
C SER A 1154 26.36 30.93 -1.40
N GLU A 1155 26.11 32.23 -1.44
CA GLU A 1155 27.12 33.25 -1.15
C GLU A 1155 27.56 33.28 0.33
N GLY A 1156 28.86 33.36 0.56
CA GLY A 1156 29.46 33.80 1.83
C GLY A 1156 29.63 32.73 2.93
N PRO A 1157 30.84 32.55 3.49
CA PRO A 1157 31.01 31.77 4.72
C PRO A 1157 30.53 32.57 5.94
N PHE A 1158 29.49 32.08 6.62
CA PHE A 1158 29.09 32.62 7.93
C PHE A 1158 30.16 32.28 8.99
N LEU A 1159 30.96 33.29 9.35
CA LEU A 1159 31.98 33.21 10.40
C LEU A 1159 31.33 32.97 11.78
N GLY A 1160 31.13 31.71 12.13
CA GLY A 1160 30.74 31.29 13.49
C GLY A 1160 29.94 30.00 13.64
N THR A 1161 29.47 29.35 12.57
CA THR A 1161 28.40 28.33 12.66
C THR A 1161 28.81 26.86 12.49
N GLY A 1162 30.03 26.54 12.04
CA GLY A 1162 30.51 25.15 11.94
C GLY A 1162 29.82 24.27 10.87
N ARG A 1163 29.23 24.90 9.85
CA ARG A 1163 28.59 24.23 8.70
C ARG A 1163 29.39 24.38 7.40
N VAL A 1164 29.14 23.47 6.47
CA VAL A 1164 29.88 23.30 5.21
C VAL A 1164 28.91 23.03 4.05
N ASN A 1165 29.18 23.60 2.87
CA ASN A 1165 28.39 23.35 1.67
C ASN A 1165 28.94 22.13 0.92
N PHE A 1166 28.11 21.13 0.64
CA PHE A 1166 28.46 19.95 -0.16
C PHE A 1166 27.41 19.73 -1.25
N LEU A 1167 27.82 19.70 -2.52
CA LEU A 1167 26.93 19.56 -3.70
C LEU A 1167 25.79 20.60 -3.77
N GLY A 1168 25.92 21.76 -3.11
CA GLY A 1168 24.89 22.79 -3.01
C GLY A 1168 23.98 22.68 -1.78
N LEU A 1169 24.20 21.71 -0.90
CA LEU A 1169 23.48 21.52 0.37
C LEU A 1169 24.26 22.18 1.53
N ASP A 1170 23.58 22.96 2.39
CA ASP A 1170 24.13 23.41 3.69
C ASP A 1170 24.02 22.27 4.71
N LEU A 1171 25.17 21.78 5.20
CA LEU A 1171 25.28 20.60 6.04
C LEU A 1171 26.20 20.83 7.24
N GLU A 1172 26.05 20.04 8.29
CA GLU A 1172 27.00 20.02 9.41
C GLU A 1172 28.26 19.22 9.05
N GLU A 1173 29.40 19.55 9.66
CA GLU A 1173 30.72 18.97 9.28
C GLU A 1173 30.77 17.42 9.34
N GLN A 1174 29.93 16.80 10.18
CA GLN A 1174 29.79 15.33 10.22
C GLN A 1174 28.97 14.76 9.04
N GLN A 1175 28.02 15.51 8.50
CA GLN A 1175 27.14 15.10 7.39
C GLN A 1175 27.81 15.18 6.02
N ALA A 1176 28.88 15.98 5.88
CA ALA A 1176 29.66 16.09 4.66
C ALA A 1176 30.77 15.01 4.51
N ARG A 1177 30.89 14.07 5.47
CA ARG A 1177 31.85 12.97 5.40
C ARG A 1177 31.35 11.85 4.49
N VAL A 1178 31.87 11.80 3.27
CA VAL A 1178 31.74 10.64 2.39
C VAL A 1178 32.55 9.47 2.98
N GLU A 1179 31.88 8.46 3.53
CA GLU A 1179 32.54 7.19 3.87
C GLU A 1179 32.85 6.39 2.59
N LEU A 1180 33.97 6.70 1.95
CA LEU A 1180 34.63 5.79 1.01
C LEU A 1180 35.21 4.60 1.79
N ARG A 1181 34.36 3.61 2.11
CA ARG A 1181 34.80 2.32 2.64
C ARG A 1181 35.48 1.52 1.52
N HIS A 1182 36.81 1.63 1.46
CA HIS A 1182 37.64 0.65 0.75
C HIS A 1182 37.84 -0.60 1.62
N SER A 1183 36.90 -1.54 1.52
CA SER A 1183 37.03 -2.94 1.97
C SER A 1183 35.98 -3.79 1.27
#